data_AF-A0A073IPF1-F1
#
_entry.id   AF-A0A073IPF1-F1
#
_cell.length_a   1.000
_cell.length_b   1.000
_cell.length_c   1.000
_cell.angle_alpha   90.00
_cell.angle_beta   90.00
_cell.angle_gamma   90.00
#
_symmetry.space_group_name_H-M   'P 1'
#
loop_
_entity.id
_entity.type
_entity.pdbx_description
1 polymer ?
#
loop_
_entity_poly.entity_id
_entity_poly.type
_entity_poly.pdbx_seq_one_letter_code
_entity_poly.pdbx_strand_id
1 'polypeptide(L)'
;MSKLLRSYLRYVRGESGLSPWSVLYPCQLIASAWMKLRIELFNRGIFSVTDPALPTVSIGNNSFGGTNKTPVAEYIVRQFAESGIRAGVVSRGYRTKEHPPLWIGQDEKSTGRDFAGDEPLMLAKRLPDAKIVVSRNRLEGVKLLAALGAEVAVTDDTFQHRKMARDVDIVLVDSTCPFGNGNIMPAGLMREPMSAFRRADIVVLTKANQTTPEAVAAIKKKLAPYVSEDKIFTADIKLDRWLSISAGDEKKLPRDFSPRGRYIALSAIGNPEGFYSFLGELGVELAGRRTFRDHHFLTEEDVAELENFAGEVGADGFVCTEKDLTNIPHGLFFDRPLYVPSISVAIRDSLAFRRKIAERLRPSFLVASNGHGEDAIGVVLAKKLAERFRCAKIDAFTFVGSGKPYEESGIRVVSPPADMPSGGVVKYHIGDFLRDVRCGLGVAIKEQRDAMRGFIGSYRTPLCVGDVYLASSVLWGQGMKPLLVATAKTIHLSGHLWIEKFFLRRRCVLVFTRDEETAKELAAGGVPAVFYGNPIMDLLDEAKAPAFAWDERGAKVLLLPGSRPRAYEDVKLILDAAALLSRRIECSFVMVPAPTIEIKKLAENLSGWTLSEDMSRLSSGDVTVNICREPVAAAAYGAELLIGLGGTANQLCAGIGIPVVSIIERGKLRQKKLLRDAEILVPPTAEELSSAAFRVLSNSGLRRFMQEAGIKNLGRTGALERVTEYCAKELGWETRCRVYEKYTKYLDAIDDKKGAVNDGR
;
A
#
# COMPACT_ATOMS: atom_id res chain seq x y z
N MET A 1 -29.28 34.27 -8.39
CA MET A 1 -29.58 32.81 -8.49
C MET A 1 -31.02 32.61 -8.99
N SER A 2 -31.26 31.77 -10.00
CA SER A 2 -32.60 31.57 -10.58
C SER A 2 -33.57 30.94 -9.57
N LYS A 3 -34.89 31.18 -9.73
CA LYS A 3 -35.93 30.59 -8.85
C LYS A 3 -35.92 29.05 -8.90
N LEU A 4 -35.66 28.48 -10.09
CA LEU A 4 -35.51 27.04 -10.31
C LEU A 4 -34.35 26.44 -9.50
N LEU A 5 -33.16 27.04 -9.55
CA LEU A 5 -31.99 26.55 -8.82
C LEU A 5 -32.21 26.61 -7.30
N ARG A 6 -32.84 27.68 -6.80
CA ARG A 6 -33.22 27.77 -5.38
C ARG A 6 -34.22 26.68 -4.97
N SER A 7 -35.24 26.43 -5.79
CA SER A 7 -36.21 25.36 -5.56
C SER A 7 -35.53 23.99 -5.52
N TYR A 8 -34.62 23.71 -6.46
CA TYR A 8 -33.85 22.47 -6.49
C TYR A 8 -32.95 22.31 -5.27
N LEU A 9 -32.20 23.36 -4.88
CA LEU A 9 -31.32 23.34 -3.71
C LEU A 9 -32.10 23.08 -2.40
N ARG A 10 -33.27 23.68 -2.21
CA ARG A 10 -34.14 23.41 -1.06
C ARG A 10 -34.59 21.94 -1.02
N TYR A 11 -34.96 21.38 -2.17
CA TYR A 11 -35.33 19.97 -2.27
C TYR A 11 -34.18 19.03 -1.91
N VAL A 12 -32.99 19.21 -2.50
CA VAL A 12 -31.86 18.32 -2.23
C VAL A 12 -31.30 18.48 -0.80
N ARG A 13 -31.43 19.67 -0.20
CA ARG A 13 -31.11 19.91 1.23
C ARG A 13 -32.12 19.28 2.19
N GLY A 14 -33.28 18.86 1.71
CA GLY A 14 -34.35 18.30 2.55
C GLY A 14 -35.20 19.37 3.26
N GLU A 15 -35.13 20.63 2.81
CA GLU A 15 -35.89 21.75 3.39
C GLU A 15 -37.34 21.85 2.85
N SER A 16 -37.72 20.99 1.89
CA SER A 16 -39.06 20.94 1.30
C SER A 16 -39.52 19.49 1.08
N GLY A 17 -40.65 19.11 1.68
CA GLY A 17 -41.19 17.74 1.58
C GLY A 17 -41.82 17.37 0.23
N LEU A 18 -42.56 18.30 -0.39
CA LEU A 18 -43.18 18.13 -1.71
C LEU A 18 -42.49 19.03 -2.72
N SER A 19 -41.91 18.44 -3.77
CA SER A 19 -41.18 19.17 -4.80
C SER A 19 -41.30 18.49 -6.17
N PRO A 20 -41.43 19.25 -7.27
CA PRO A 20 -41.41 18.69 -8.63
C PRO A 20 -40.13 17.89 -8.93
N TRP A 21 -39.03 18.21 -8.24
CA TRP A 21 -37.74 17.56 -8.40
C TRP A 21 -37.71 16.10 -7.92
N SER A 22 -38.76 15.62 -7.24
CA SER A 22 -38.93 14.20 -6.91
C SER A 22 -38.94 13.28 -8.13
N VAL A 23 -39.23 13.81 -9.33
CA VAL A 23 -39.08 13.09 -10.62
C VAL A 23 -37.65 12.59 -10.87
N LEU A 24 -36.64 13.19 -10.23
CA LEU A 24 -35.23 12.78 -10.36
C LEU A 24 -34.90 11.53 -9.54
N TYR A 25 -35.81 11.05 -8.68
CA TYR A 25 -35.56 9.89 -7.81
C TYR A 25 -35.06 8.65 -8.56
N PRO A 26 -35.62 8.22 -9.71
CA PRO A 26 -35.11 7.06 -10.45
C PRO A 26 -33.64 7.23 -10.91
N CYS A 27 -33.22 8.45 -11.24
CA CYS A 27 -31.85 8.74 -11.64
C CYS A 27 -30.85 8.43 -10.52
N GLN A 28 -31.27 8.56 -9.24
CA GLN A 28 -30.43 8.22 -8.11
C GLN A 28 -30.11 6.71 -8.06
N LEU A 29 -31.05 5.85 -8.47
CA LEU A 29 -30.85 4.40 -8.42
C LEU A 29 -29.75 3.99 -9.40
N ILE A 30 -29.76 4.60 -10.59
CA ILE A 30 -28.72 4.44 -11.61
C ILE A 30 -27.37 4.96 -11.09
N ALA A 31 -27.36 6.19 -10.53
CA ALA A 31 -26.14 6.78 -9.98
C ALA A 31 -25.56 5.94 -8.82
N SER A 32 -26.43 5.44 -7.93
CA SER A 32 -26.07 4.56 -6.80
C SER A 32 -25.49 3.23 -7.29
N ALA A 33 -26.15 2.58 -8.26
CA ALA A 33 -25.68 1.33 -8.84
C ALA A 33 -24.32 1.51 -9.52
N TRP A 34 -24.15 2.58 -10.31
CA TRP A 34 -22.88 2.90 -10.95
C TRP A 34 -21.77 3.18 -9.92
N MET A 35 -22.03 3.95 -8.87
CA MET A 35 -21.05 4.19 -7.81
C MET A 35 -20.66 2.91 -7.07
N LYS A 36 -21.63 2.05 -6.71
CA LYS A 36 -21.36 0.74 -6.10
C LYS A 36 -20.53 -0.16 -7.01
N LEU A 37 -20.87 -0.22 -8.30
CA LEU A 37 -20.10 -0.96 -9.29
C LEU A 37 -18.68 -0.42 -9.40
N ARG A 38 -18.51 0.89 -9.55
CA ARG A 38 -17.18 1.54 -9.60
C ARG A 38 -16.36 1.22 -8.36
N ILE A 39 -16.97 1.24 -7.18
CA ILE A 39 -16.31 0.87 -5.92
C ILE A 39 -15.81 -0.57 -5.98
N GLU A 40 -16.66 -1.49 -6.45
CA GLU A 40 -16.29 -2.90 -6.55
C GLU A 40 -15.22 -3.16 -7.62
N LEU A 41 -15.22 -2.42 -8.73
CA LEU A 41 -14.18 -2.50 -9.76
C LEU A 41 -12.79 -2.12 -9.20
N PHE A 42 -12.72 -1.16 -8.27
CA PHE A 42 -11.48 -0.84 -7.56
C PHE A 42 -11.12 -1.88 -6.51
N ASN A 43 -12.10 -2.38 -5.74
CA ASN A 43 -11.87 -3.43 -4.74
C ASN A 43 -11.32 -4.71 -5.38
N ARG A 44 -11.80 -5.04 -6.59
CA ARG A 44 -11.34 -6.17 -7.39
C ARG A 44 -10.11 -5.88 -8.23
N GLY A 45 -9.47 -4.72 -8.10
CA GLY A 45 -8.26 -4.39 -8.88
C GLY A 45 -8.47 -4.36 -10.40
N ILE A 46 -9.71 -4.35 -10.90
CA ILE A 46 -10.04 -4.12 -12.32
C ILE A 46 -9.62 -2.70 -12.67
N PHE A 47 -10.02 -1.76 -11.83
CA PHE A 47 -9.31 -0.50 -11.69
C PHE A 47 -8.30 -0.66 -10.57
N SER A 48 -7.06 -0.31 -10.84
CA SER A 48 -5.98 -0.47 -9.87
C SER A 48 -5.79 0.79 -9.05
N VAL A 49 -5.43 0.58 -7.79
CA VAL A 49 -4.98 1.61 -6.87
C VAL A 49 -3.45 1.64 -6.89
N THR A 50 -2.88 2.85 -6.95
CA THR A 50 -1.43 3.06 -6.92
C THR A 50 -1.04 3.69 -5.58
N ASP A 51 0.00 3.16 -4.96
CA ASP A 51 0.54 3.68 -3.71
C ASP A 51 1.38 4.95 -3.99
N PRO A 52 1.13 6.09 -3.31
CA PRO A 52 1.93 7.29 -3.49
C PRO A 52 3.34 7.16 -2.89
N ALA A 53 4.27 8.03 -3.31
CA ALA A 53 5.64 8.05 -2.81
C ALA A 53 5.76 8.61 -1.37
N LEU A 54 4.75 9.32 -0.87
CA LEU A 54 4.70 9.86 0.49
C LEU A 54 3.50 9.29 1.26
N PRO A 55 3.60 9.18 2.60
CA PRO A 55 2.42 9.02 3.44
C PRO A 55 1.40 10.11 3.11
N THR A 56 0.15 9.71 2.87
CA THR A 56 -0.90 10.60 2.37
C THR A 56 -2.10 10.64 3.30
N VAL A 57 -2.48 11.85 3.75
CA VAL A 57 -3.70 12.12 4.50
C VAL A 57 -4.74 12.74 3.56
N SER A 58 -5.78 11.97 3.26
CA SER A 58 -6.90 12.38 2.42
C SER A 58 -7.93 13.15 3.25
N ILE A 59 -8.39 14.29 2.75
CA ILE A 59 -9.48 15.07 3.34
C ILE A 59 -10.57 15.21 2.30
N GLY A 60 -11.66 14.48 2.47
CA GLY A 60 -12.78 14.51 1.54
C GLY A 60 -14.11 14.74 2.25
N ASN A 61 -15.17 14.70 1.45
CA ASN A 61 -16.54 14.73 1.95
C ASN A 61 -17.43 13.85 1.07
N ASN A 62 -18.61 13.50 1.57
CA ASN A 62 -19.56 12.65 0.84
C ASN A 62 -20.78 13.40 0.28
N SER A 63 -20.88 14.70 0.48
CA SER A 63 -21.99 15.54 -0.01
C SER A 63 -21.49 16.69 -0.89
N PHE A 64 -22.36 17.26 -1.72
CA PHE A 64 -22.10 18.53 -2.38
C PHE A 64 -22.38 19.69 -1.41
N GLY A 65 -21.45 20.64 -1.31
CA GLY A 65 -21.52 21.76 -0.38
C GLY A 65 -20.19 22.06 0.30
N GLY A 66 -20.14 23.19 1.02
CA GLY A 66 -18.96 23.63 1.78
C GLY A 66 -18.85 22.91 3.13
N THR A 67 -17.99 21.88 3.19
CA THR A 67 -17.72 21.03 4.36
C THR A 67 -16.45 21.44 5.12
N ASN A 68 -15.93 22.66 4.89
CA ASN A 68 -14.72 23.19 5.52
C ASN A 68 -13.45 22.33 5.32
N LYS A 69 -13.28 21.74 4.13
CA LYS A 69 -12.06 20.97 3.78
C LYS A 69 -10.80 21.81 3.93
N THR A 70 -10.81 23.04 3.42
CA THR A 70 -9.64 23.93 3.39
C THR A 70 -9.14 24.29 4.80
N PRO A 71 -10.00 24.72 5.76
CA PRO A 71 -9.58 24.89 7.15
C PRO A 71 -9.10 23.61 7.85
N VAL A 72 -9.69 22.44 7.56
CA VAL A 72 -9.23 21.16 8.14
C VAL A 72 -7.87 20.76 7.56
N ALA A 73 -7.64 20.99 6.27
CA ALA A 73 -6.33 20.77 5.64
C ALA A 73 -5.25 21.62 6.29
N GLU A 74 -5.54 22.90 6.50
CA GLU A 74 -4.64 23.80 7.22
C GLU A 74 -4.35 23.29 8.63
N TYR A 75 -5.39 22.91 9.39
CA TYR A 75 -5.25 22.36 10.73
C TYR A 75 -4.28 21.17 10.75
N ILE A 76 -4.46 20.20 9.86
CA ILE A 76 -3.61 19.00 9.80
C ILE A 76 -2.16 19.34 9.42
N VAL A 77 -1.95 20.25 8.46
CA VAL A 77 -0.60 20.69 8.08
C VAL A 77 0.11 21.35 9.26
N ARG A 78 -0.58 22.23 10.01
CA ARG A 78 -0.02 22.86 11.22
C ARG A 78 0.33 21.82 12.28
N GLN A 79 -0.52 20.80 12.49
CA GLN A 79 -0.22 19.73 13.44
C GLN A 79 1.05 18.96 13.10
N PHE A 80 1.28 18.64 11.83
CA PHE A 80 2.54 18.02 11.41
C PHE A 80 3.72 18.96 11.58
N ALA A 81 3.56 20.24 11.24
CA ALA A 81 4.60 21.25 11.43
C ALA A 81 5.02 21.39 12.91
N GLU A 82 4.06 21.35 13.85
CA GLU A 82 4.34 21.35 15.30
C GLU A 82 5.21 20.16 15.74
N SER A 83 5.06 19.00 15.09
CA SER A 83 5.92 17.82 15.30
C SER A 83 7.24 17.86 14.52
N GLY A 84 7.53 18.98 13.84
CA GLY A 84 8.69 19.17 12.97
C GLY A 84 8.63 18.40 11.66
N ILE A 85 7.47 17.83 11.28
CA ILE A 85 7.27 17.07 10.05
C ILE A 85 6.84 18.03 8.94
N ARG A 86 7.56 18.02 7.81
CA ARG A 86 7.26 18.91 6.68
C ARG A 86 6.07 18.36 5.87
N ALA A 87 4.87 18.82 6.18
CA ALA A 87 3.68 18.49 5.40
C ALA A 87 3.50 19.46 4.21
N GLY A 88 3.06 18.93 3.07
CA GLY A 88 2.64 19.71 1.91
C GLY A 88 1.19 19.40 1.53
N VAL A 89 0.54 20.32 0.81
CA VAL A 89 -0.85 20.14 0.36
C VAL A 89 -0.90 19.90 -1.15
N VAL A 90 -1.66 18.90 -1.59
CA VAL A 90 -2.06 18.77 -3.00
C VAL A 90 -3.52 19.12 -3.15
N SER A 91 -3.81 20.21 -3.84
CA SER A 91 -5.16 20.60 -4.23
C SER A 91 -5.45 20.24 -5.68
N ARG A 92 -6.73 20.05 -6.00
CA ARG A 92 -7.18 19.82 -7.39
C ARG A 92 -7.08 21.05 -8.29
N GLY A 93 -7.20 22.26 -7.74
CA GLY A 93 -7.29 23.51 -8.52
C GLY A 93 -8.60 23.63 -9.29
N TYR A 94 -9.72 23.88 -8.60
CA TYR A 94 -11.03 23.99 -9.25
C TYR A 94 -11.09 25.19 -10.22
N ARG A 95 -11.69 25.01 -11.40
CA ARG A 95 -11.81 26.02 -12.49
C ARG A 95 -10.48 26.57 -13.05
N THR A 96 -9.37 25.88 -12.82
CA THR A 96 -8.07 26.23 -13.42
C THR A 96 -7.93 25.74 -14.86
N LYS A 97 -7.11 26.45 -15.65
CA LYS A 97 -6.68 26.00 -16.98
C LYS A 97 -5.91 24.67 -16.87
N GLU A 98 -5.82 23.90 -17.95
CA GLU A 98 -5.02 22.68 -17.92
C GLU A 98 -3.52 23.01 -17.82
N HIS A 99 -2.86 22.43 -16.82
CA HIS A 99 -1.42 22.60 -16.59
C HIS A 99 -0.84 21.32 -15.93
N PRO A 100 0.48 21.06 -16.07
CA PRO A 100 1.18 20.04 -15.28
C PRO A 100 1.14 20.39 -13.78
N PRO A 101 1.48 19.47 -12.86
CA PRO A 101 1.56 19.80 -11.43
C PRO A 101 2.36 21.08 -11.18
N LEU A 102 1.79 21.98 -10.39
CA LEU A 102 2.28 23.33 -10.20
C LEU A 102 2.50 23.60 -8.71
N TRP A 103 3.68 24.05 -8.31
CA TRP A 103 3.90 24.55 -6.96
C TRP A 103 3.64 26.06 -6.91
N ILE A 104 2.77 26.49 -6.00
CA ILE A 104 2.44 27.91 -5.81
C ILE A 104 3.64 28.63 -5.19
N GLY A 105 4.12 29.67 -5.88
CA GLY A 105 5.29 30.46 -5.48
C GLY A 105 6.60 30.02 -6.14
N GLN A 106 6.56 29.08 -7.10
CA GLN A 106 7.74 28.72 -7.89
C GLN A 106 8.12 29.82 -8.91
N ASP A 107 7.12 30.55 -9.42
CA ASP A 107 7.23 31.65 -10.39
C ASP A 107 6.00 32.59 -10.29
N GLU A 108 6.05 33.77 -10.92
CA GLU A 108 4.93 34.75 -10.87
C GLU A 108 3.64 34.20 -11.51
N LYS A 109 3.74 33.32 -12.52
CA LYS A 109 2.56 32.71 -13.16
C LYS A 109 1.85 31.75 -12.22
N SER A 110 2.60 31.07 -11.35
CA SER A 110 2.10 30.10 -10.38
C SER A 110 1.28 30.74 -9.28
N THR A 111 1.45 32.04 -9.06
CA THR A 111 0.62 32.84 -8.16
C THR A 111 -0.63 33.39 -8.83
N GLY A 112 -0.78 33.21 -10.14
CA GLY A 112 -1.97 33.60 -10.89
C GLY A 112 -3.15 32.68 -10.60
N ARG A 113 -4.31 33.27 -10.31
CA ARG A 113 -5.55 32.54 -9.99
C ARG A 113 -6.02 31.60 -11.09
N ASP A 114 -5.81 31.95 -12.36
CA ASP A 114 -6.13 31.12 -13.53
C ASP A 114 -5.49 29.73 -13.49
N PHE A 115 -4.33 29.63 -12.84
CA PHE A 115 -3.53 28.41 -12.72
C PHE A 115 -3.61 27.80 -11.32
N ALA A 116 -3.55 28.60 -10.26
CA ALA A 116 -3.58 28.07 -8.90
C ALA A 116 -4.99 27.81 -8.35
N GLY A 117 -5.98 28.59 -8.76
CA GLY A 117 -7.30 28.66 -8.13
C GLY A 117 -7.28 29.49 -6.85
N ASP A 118 -8.47 29.84 -6.35
CA ASP A 118 -8.63 30.68 -5.16
C ASP A 118 -8.25 29.97 -3.85
N GLU A 119 -8.81 28.77 -3.60
CA GLU A 119 -8.56 28.03 -2.36
C GLU A 119 -7.06 27.69 -2.15
N PRO A 120 -6.32 27.23 -3.19
CA PRO A 120 -4.89 26.94 -3.02
C PRO A 120 -4.04 28.20 -2.77
N LEU A 121 -4.36 29.33 -3.41
CA LEU A 121 -3.67 30.61 -3.15
C LEU A 121 -3.88 31.08 -1.71
N MET A 122 -5.13 31.00 -1.23
CA MET A 122 -5.45 31.33 0.16
C MET A 122 -4.67 30.44 1.14
N LEU A 123 -4.60 29.12 0.89
CA LEU A 123 -3.81 28.19 1.70
C LEU A 123 -2.32 28.53 1.69
N ALA A 124 -1.74 28.87 0.53
CA ALA A 124 -0.33 29.23 0.41
C ALA A 124 0.00 30.48 1.24
N LYS A 125 -0.88 31.48 1.26
CA LYS A 125 -0.73 32.67 2.12
C LYS A 125 -0.80 32.33 3.61
N ARG A 126 -1.70 31.42 4.01
CA ARG A 126 -1.88 31.00 5.42
C ARG A 126 -0.75 30.11 5.93
N LEU A 127 -0.10 29.35 5.02
CA LEU A 127 0.93 28.36 5.32
C LEU A 127 2.22 28.68 4.53
N PRO A 128 2.93 29.77 4.85
CA PRO A 128 4.12 30.19 4.09
C PRO A 128 5.24 29.15 4.09
N ASP A 129 5.33 28.34 5.15
CA ASP A 129 6.35 27.29 5.29
C ASP A 129 5.97 25.97 4.60
N ALA A 130 4.69 25.79 4.23
CA ALA A 130 4.21 24.57 3.60
C ALA A 130 4.21 24.70 2.07
N LYS A 131 4.55 23.61 1.39
CA LYS A 131 4.48 23.56 -0.08
C LYS A 131 3.04 23.23 -0.51
N ILE A 132 2.42 24.12 -1.27
CA ILE A 132 1.06 23.93 -1.82
C ILE A 132 1.16 23.66 -3.33
N VAL A 133 0.76 22.48 -3.74
CA VAL A 133 0.80 22.01 -5.13
C VAL A 133 -0.61 21.88 -5.68
N VAL A 134 -0.80 22.36 -6.91
CA VAL A 134 -2.05 22.23 -7.65
C VAL A 134 -1.87 21.17 -8.73
N SER A 135 -2.70 20.12 -8.68
CA SER A 135 -2.66 19.06 -9.67
C SER A 135 -4.00 18.32 -9.83
N ARG A 136 -4.43 18.18 -11.09
CA ARG A 136 -5.56 17.30 -11.45
C ARG A 136 -5.24 15.82 -11.25
N ASN A 137 -3.96 15.42 -11.35
CA ASN A 137 -3.48 14.07 -11.03
C ASN A 137 -2.77 14.10 -9.67
N ARG A 138 -3.46 13.67 -8.62
CA ARG A 138 -2.92 13.73 -7.25
C ARG A 138 -1.62 12.93 -7.09
N LEU A 139 -1.44 11.82 -7.80
CA LEU A 139 -0.18 11.06 -7.75
C LEU A 139 1.02 11.90 -8.22
N GLU A 140 0.87 12.65 -9.31
CA GLU A 140 1.94 13.53 -9.80
C GLU A 140 2.13 14.75 -8.90
N GLY A 141 1.07 15.26 -8.27
CA GLY A 141 1.18 16.30 -7.25
C GLY A 141 1.94 15.84 -6.01
N VAL A 142 1.69 14.62 -5.54
CA VAL A 142 2.42 14.02 -4.40
C VAL A 142 3.89 13.77 -4.76
N LYS A 143 4.18 13.33 -5.99
CA LYS A 143 5.57 13.20 -6.47
C LYS A 143 6.29 14.54 -6.48
N LEU A 144 5.64 15.62 -6.96
CA LEU A 144 6.23 16.97 -6.91
C LEU A 144 6.48 17.42 -5.47
N LEU A 145 5.55 17.18 -4.54
CA LEU A 145 5.77 17.48 -3.12
C LEU A 145 6.97 16.72 -2.54
N ALA A 146 7.13 15.44 -2.89
CA ALA A 146 8.28 14.65 -2.45
C ALA A 146 9.60 15.26 -2.95
N ALA A 147 9.65 15.67 -4.22
CA ALA A 147 10.81 16.34 -4.81
C ALA A 147 11.10 17.70 -4.16
N LEU A 148 10.07 18.40 -3.68
CA LEU A 148 10.20 19.66 -2.93
C LEU A 148 10.54 19.46 -1.44
N GLY A 149 10.79 18.22 -1.00
CA GLY A 149 11.24 17.90 0.36
C GLY A 149 10.12 17.72 1.38
N ALA A 150 8.86 17.62 0.96
CA ALA A 150 7.77 17.24 1.85
C ALA A 150 7.91 15.77 2.29
N GLU A 151 7.53 15.51 3.53
CA GLU A 151 7.56 14.17 4.12
C GLU A 151 6.16 13.54 4.18
N VAL A 152 5.12 14.36 4.24
CA VAL A 152 3.70 13.96 4.27
C VAL A 152 2.91 14.79 3.28
N ALA A 153 2.01 14.16 2.54
CA ALA A 153 1.07 14.84 1.66
C ALA A 153 -0.32 14.91 2.29
N VAL A 154 -0.92 16.10 2.34
CA VAL A 154 -2.32 16.32 2.68
C VAL A 154 -3.07 16.60 1.38
N THR A 155 -4.07 15.79 1.03
CA THR A 155 -4.76 15.93 -0.26
C THR A 155 -6.23 16.27 -0.08
N ASP A 156 -6.71 17.29 -0.79
CA ASP A 156 -8.11 17.70 -0.72
C ASP A 156 -9.01 16.93 -1.71
N ASP A 157 -10.28 16.75 -1.32
CA ASP A 157 -11.35 16.16 -2.14
C ASP A 157 -11.02 14.77 -2.71
N THR A 158 -10.22 13.98 -1.98
CA THR A 158 -9.70 12.68 -2.46
C THR A 158 -10.51 11.46 -2.06
N PHE A 159 -11.59 11.61 -1.27
CA PHE A 159 -12.42 10.46 -0.86
C PHE A 159 -12.98 9.66 -2.04
N GLN A 160 -13.38 10.33 -3.13
CA GLN A 160 -13.82 9.68 -4.37
C GLN A 160 -12.67 9.31 -5.33
N HIS A 161 -11.45 9.80 -5.07
CA HIS A 161 -10.26 9.63 -5.90
C HIS A 161 -9.53 8.31 -5.63
N ARG A 162 -10.22 7.19 -5.88
CA ARG A 162 -9.74 5.84 -5.55
C ARG A 162 -8.52 5.34 -6.31
N LYS A 163 -8.03 6.07 -7.34
CA LYS A 163 -6.82 5.67 -8.09
C LYS A 163 -5.55 5.76 -7.24
N MET A 164 -5.59 6.56 -6.17
CA MET A 164 -4.47 6.76 -5.25
C MET A 164 -4.79 6.10 -3.89
N ALA A 165 -3.84 5.36 -3.34
CA ALA A 165 -3.92 4.87 -1.96
C ALA A 165 -3.73 6.04 -0.99
N ARG A 166 -4.28 5.90 0.21
CA ARG A 166 -4.14 6.89 1.28
C ARG A 166 -3.75 6.17 2.56
N ASP A 167 -3.00 6.83 3.41
CA ASP A 167 -2.62 6.32 4.72
C ASP A 167 -3.70 6.60 5.75
N VAL A 168 -4.30 7.79 5.66
CA VAL A 168 -5.45 8.16 6.48
C VAL A 168 -6.51 8.79 5.58
N ASP A 169 -7.75 8.32 5.66
CA ASP A 169 -8.90 8.87 4.94
C ASP A 169 -9.88 9.56 5.90
N ILE A 170 -9.84 10.89 5.91
CA ILE A 170 -10.66 11.74 6.77
C ILE A 170 -11.86 12.26 5.97
N VAL A 171 -13.06 11.98 6.45
CA VAL A 171 -14.30 12.40 5.78
C VAL A 171 -15.04 13.43 6.61
N LEU A 172 -15.26 14.59 6.02
CA LEU A 172 -15.98 15.69 6.64
C LEU A 172 -17.47 15.58 6.37
N VAL A 173 -18.26 15.80 7.43
CA VAL A 173 -19.72 15.91 7.37
C VAL A 173 -20.10 17.29 7.92
N ASP A 174 -20.89 18.03 7.17
CA ASP A 174 -21.41 19.33 7.62
C ASP A 174 -22.57 19.11 8.60
N SER A 175 -22.42 19.51 9.87
CA SER A 175 -23.45 19.24 10.88
C SER A 175 -24.73 20.04 10.66
N THR A 176 -24.70 21.12 9.86
CA THR A 176 -25.90 21.93 9.56
C THR A 176 -26.71 21.34 8.41
N CYS A 177 -26.09 20.57 7.52
CA CYS A 177 -26.76 19.87 6.41
C CYS A 177 -26.02 18.56 6.07
N PRO A 178 -26.10 17.54 6.94
CA PRO A 178 -25.20 16.38 6.90
C PRO A 178 -25.38 15.52 5.65
N PHE A 179 -26.64 15.16 5.34
CA PHE A 179 -26.97 14.23 4.27
C PHE A 179 -28.02 14.79 3.29
N GLY A 180 -28.44 16.05 3.47
CA GLY A 180 -29.57 16.63 2.74
C GLY A 180 -30.84 15.78 2.89
N ASN A 181 -31.51 15.53 1.76
CA ASN A 181 -32.64 14.59 1.69
C ASN A 181 -32.25 13.09 1.70
N GLY A 182 -30.95 12.78 1.88
CA GLY A 182 -30.43 11.40 1.92
C GLY A 182 -30.19 10.75 0.56
N ASN A 183 -30.61 11.39 -0.53
CA ASN A 183 -30.50 10.84 -1.88
C ASN A 183 -29.16 11.18 -2.55
N ILE A 184 -28.77 10.38 -3.53
CA ILE A 184 -27.58 10.61 -4.35
C ILE A 184 -27.91 11.56 -5.51
N MET A 185 -26.96 12.41 -5.87
CA MET A 185 -27.04 13.28 -7.05
C MET A 185 -27.47 12.49 -8.30
N PRO A 186 -28.44 12.96 -9.11
CA PRO A 186 -29.07 14.30 -9.08
C PRO A 186 -30.29 14.45 -8.17
N ALA A 187 -30.78 13.39 -7.52
CA ALA A 187 -31.98 13.45 -6.67
C ALA A 187 -31.70 14.00 -5.25
N GLY A 188 -30.43 14.17 -4.88
CA GLY A 188 -30.03 14.67 -3.57
C GLY A 188 -28.60 15.19 -3.53
N LEU A 189 -28.12 15.51 -2.34
CA LEU A 189 -26.79 16.11 -2.13
C LEU A 189 -25.65 15.09 -2.06
N MET A 190 -25.92 13.80 -1.90
CA MET A 190 -24.87 12.80 -1.67
C MET A 190 -24.10 12.49 -2.96
N ARG A 191 -22.78 12.35 -2.86
CA ARG A 191 -21.87 11.96 -3.95
C ARG A 191 -21.77 10.44 -4.09
N GLU A 192 -21.75 9.74 -2.96
CA GLU A 192 -21.76 8.28 -2.86
C GLU A 192 -22.79 7.84 -1.80
N PRO A 193 -23.27 6.58 -1.83
CA PRO A 193 -24.18 6.07 -0.79
C PRO A 193 -23.56 6.12 0.61
N MET A 194 -24.40 6.10 1.65
CA MET A 194 -23.95 6.04 3.05
C MET A 194 -22.99 4.88 3.35
N SER A 195 -23.08 3.76 2.62
CA SER A 195 -22.15 2.64 2.75
C SER A 195 -20.70 2.99 2.41
N ALA A 196 -20.45 4.10 1.72
CA ALA A 196 -19.09 4.60 1.44
C ALA A 196 -18.34 4.99 2.72
N PHE A 197 -19.04 5.43 3.78
CA PHE A 197 -18.42 5.81 5.06
C PHE A 197 -17.65 4.67 5.73
N ARG A 198 -17.93 3.40 5.40
CA ARG A 198 -17.14 2.24 5.87
C ARG A 198 -15.66 2.31 5.50
N ARG A 199 -15.30 3.12 4.50
CA ARG A 199 -13.92 3.34 4.06
C ARG A 199 -13.21 4.44 4.84
N ALA A 200 -13.96 5.28 5.56
CA ALA A 200 -13.39 6.38 6.32
C ALA A 200 -12.63 5.82 7.52
N ASP A 201 -11.39 6.29 7.68
CA ASP A 201 -10.61 6.02 8.88
C ASP A 201 -11.07 6.92 10.02
N ILE A 202 -11.46 8.16 9.68
CA ILE A 202 -11.92 9.18 10.61
C ILE A 202 -13.08 9.95 9.96
N VAL A 203 -14.13 10.22 10.73
CA VAL A 203 -15.21 11.13 10.34
C VAL A 203 -15.17 12.35 11.24
N VAL A 204 -15.20 13.54 10.65
CA VAL A 204 -15.25 14.81 11.39
C VAL A 204 -16.56 15.52 11.10
N LEU A 205 -17.36 15.70 12.15
CA LEU A 205 -18.59 16.49 12.13
C LEU A 205 -18.19 17.98 12.28
N THR A 206 -18.14 18.68 11.16
CA THR A 206 -17.81 20.10 11.09
C THR A 206 -18.99 20.98 11.44
N LYS A 207 -18.76 22.23 11.85
CA LYS A 207 -19.80 23.19 12.26
C LYS A 207 -20.65 22.68 13.42
N ALA A 208 -20.06 21.88 14.31
CA ALA A 208 -20.77 21.27 15.43
C ALA A 208 -21.28 22.33 16.44
N ASN A 209 -20.73 23.54 16.43
CA ASN A 209 -21.20 24.68 17.21
C ASN A 209 -22.33 25.49 16.55
N GLN A 210 -22.68 25.23 15.28
CA GLN A 210 -23.75 25.91 14.56
C GLN A 210 -25.04 25.08 14.48
N THR A 211 -25.13 24.03 15.29
CA THR A 211 -26.30 23.15 15.38
C THR A 211 -26.47 22.68 16.82
N THR A 212 -27.63 22.10 17.14
CA THR A 212 -27.90 21.63 18.51
C THR A 212 -27.16 20.33 18.82
N PRO A 213 -26.82 20.05 20.10
CA PRO A 213 -26.23 18.77 20.49
C PRO A 213 -27.06 17.54 20.06
N GLU A 214 -28.39 17.64 20.08
CA GLU A 214 -29.31 16.58 19.66
C GLU A 214 -29.18 16.29 18.17
N ALA A 215 -28.99 17.33 17.34
CA ALA A 215 -28.76 17.16 15.91
C ALA A 215 -27.44 16.43 15.64
N VAL A 216 -26.37 16.77 16.38
CA VAL A 216 -25.08 16.05 16.30
C VAL A 216 -25.24 14.59 16.70
N ALA A 217 -25.97 14.31 17.78
CA ALA A 217 -26.27 12.93 18.22
C ALA A 217 -27.07 12.15 17.16
N ALA A 218 -28.03 12.79 16.49
CA ALA A 218 -28.78 12.18 15.40
C ALA A 218 -27.89 11.84 14.19
N ILE A 219 -26.89 12.68 13.87
CA ILE A 219 -25.90 12.39 12.83
C ILE A 219 -25.07 11.16 13.21
N LYS A 220 -24.55 11.11 14.44
CA LYS A 220 -23.81 9.94 14.95
C LYS A 220 -24.63 8.66 14.84
N LYS A 221 -25.90 8.68 15.24
CA LYS A 221 -26.83 7.54 15.13
C LYS A 221 -26.99 7.05 13.68
N LYS A 222 -27.05 7.97 12.71
CA LYS A 222 -27.11 7.61 11.28
C LYS A 222 -25.80 7.02 10.74
N LEU A 223 -24.66 7.38 11.33
CA LEU A 223 -23.34 6.88 10.94
C LEU A 223 -22.95 5.55 11.61
N ALA A 224 -23.52 5.24 12.78
CA ALA A 224 -23.21 4.04 13.57
C ALA A 224 -23.20 2.71 12.78
N PRO A 225 -24.08 2.46 11.78
CA PRO A 225 -24.02 1.23 10.96
C PRO A 225 -22.79 1.11 10.04
N TYR A 226 -22.00 2.18 9.91
CA TYR A 226 -20.91 2.28 8.94
C TYR A 226 -19.56 2.62 9.57
N VAL A 227 -19.57 3.36 10.70
CA VAL A 227 -18.37 3.87 11.35
C VAL A 227 -18.53 3.72 12.85
N SER A 228 -17.49 3.21 13.51
CA SER A 228 -17.43 3.09 14.97
C SER A 228 -17.31 4.46 15.64
N GLU A 229 -17.85 4.60 16.85
CA GLU A 229 -17.92 5.90 17.52
C GLU A 229 -16.54 6.51 17.82
N ASP A 230 -15.53 5.68 18.09
CA ASP A 230 -14.13 6.10 18.33
C ASP A 230 -13.46 6.77 17.12
N LYS A 231 -14.10 6.71 15.95
CA LYS A 231 -13.65 7.34 14.71
C LYS A 231 -14.40 8.64 14.41
N ILE A 232 -15.40 9.03 15.21
CA ILE A 232 -16.24 10.21 14.97
C ILE A 232 -15.83 11.35 15.89
N PHE A 233 -15.27 12.40 15.30
CA PHE A 233 -14.85 13.61 16.00
C PHE A 233 -15.76 14.78 15.65
N THR A 234 -15.75 15.81 16.49
CA THR A 234 -16.50 17.05 16.27
C THR A 234 -15.52 18.22 16.16
N ALA A 235 -15.84 19.12 15.24
CA ALA A 235 -15.05 20.29 14.92
C ALA A 235 -15.94 21.55 14.92
N ASP A 236 -15.50 22.55 15.68
CA ASP A 236 -16.13 23.85 15.75
C ASP A 236 -15.42 24.82 14.80
N ILE A 237 -16.19 25.72 14.17
CA ILE A 237 -15.61 26.89 13.51
C ILE A 237 -15.43 27.98 14.56
N LYS A 238 -14.24 28.56 14.63
CA LYS A 238 -13.97 29.74 15.46
C LYS A 238 -13.36 30.85 14.62
N LEU A 239 -13.64 32.09 15.02
CA LEU A 239 -12.84 33.22 14.57
C LEU A 239 -11.43 33.09 15.15
N ASP A 240 -10.38 33.10 14.33
CA ASP A 240 -9.00 33.26 14.81
C ASP A 240 -8.67 34.74 15.03
N ARG A 241 -8.98 35.59 14.04
CA ARG A 241 -8.77 37.03 14.07
C ARG A 241 -9.50 37.73 12.93
N TRP A 242 -9.50 39.06 12.96
CA TRP A 242 -9.89 39.88 11.82
C TRP A 242 -8.68 40.30 10.98
N LEU A 243 -8.91 40.46 9.68
CA LEU A 243 -8.00 41.13 8.75
C LEU A 243 -8.62 42.47 8.36
N SER A 244 -7.79 43.50 8.22
CA SER A 244 -8.18 44.77 7.62
C SER A 244 -7.50 44.91 6.27
N ILE A 245 -8.28 45.27 5.26
CA ILE A 245 -7.81 45.55 3.91
C ILE A 245 -7.94 47.04 3.66
N SER A 246 -6.83 47.71 3.37
CA SER A 246 -6.80 49.14 3.05
C SER A 246 -5.73 49.40 2.01
N ALA A 247 -6.09 50.11 0.92
CA ALA A 247 -5.18 50.41 -0.19
C ALA A 247 -4.39 49.19 -0.74
N GLY A 248 -5.00 47.99 -0.66
CA GLY A 248 -4.39 46.73 -1.13
C GLY A 248 -3.49 46.01 -0.12
N ASP A 249 -3.20 46.65 1.01
CA ASP A 249 -2.45 46.03 2.10
C ASP A 249 -3.37 45.23 3.02
N GLU A 250 -2.95 44.00 3.32
CA GLU A 250 -3.61 43.11 4.26
C GLU A 250 -2.94 43.19 5.63
N LYS A 251 -3.65 43.70 6.63
CA LYS A 251 -3.16 43.79 8.02
C LYS A 251 -3.91 42.83 8.94
N LYS A 252 -3.17 41.93 9.58
CA LYS A 252 -3.68 41.06 10.65
C LYS A 252 -3.95 41.89 11.90
N LEU A 253 -5.20 41.91 12.37
CA LEU A 253 -5.59 42.63 13.57
C LEU A 253 -5.37 41.77 14.83
N PRO A 254 -5.30 42.39 16.02
CA PRO A 254 -5.29 41.68 17.30
C PRO A 254 -6.47 40.72 17.46
N ARG A 255 -6.29 39.64 18.23
CA ARG A 255 -7.31 38.57 18.37
C ARG A 255 -8.57 39.03 19.11
N ASP A 256 -8.45 40.04 19.95
CA ASP A 256 -9.50 40.68 20.73
C ASP A 256 -10.21 41.80 19.96
N PHE A 257 -9.76 42.12 18.75
CA PHE A 257 -10.41 43.11 17.90
C PHE A 257 -11.82 42.66 17.49
N SER A 258 -12.77 43.60 17.49
CA SER A 258 -14.07 43.43 16.87
C SER A 258 -14.46 44.70 16.11
N PRO A 259 -14.93 44.61 14.85
CA PRO A 259 -15.43 45.76 14.11
C PRO A 259 -16.57 46.43 14.87
N ARG A 260 -16.46 47.76 15.06
CA ARG A 260 -17.53 48.58 15.64
C ARG A 260 -18.17 49.42 14.53
N GLY A 261 -19.49 49.57 14.57
CA GLY A 261 -20.26 50.26 13.53
C GLY A 261 -21.11 49.31 12.69
N ARG A 262 -21.71 49.84 11.62
CA ARG A 262 -22.64 49.14 10.74
C ARG A 262 -21.98 48.82 9.42
N TYR A 263 -22.02 47.56 9.02
CA TYR A 263 -21.27 47.07 7.86
C TYR A 263 -22.18 46.49 6.78
N ILE A 264 -21.75 46.58 5.53
CA ILE A 264 -22.35 45.80 4.45
C ILE A 264 -21.60 44.47 4.33
N ALA A 265 -22.33 43.36 4.47
CA ALA A 265 -21.77 42.04 4.25
C ALA A 265 -21.79 41.67 2.76
N LEU A 266 -20.61 41.38 2.21
CA LEU A 266 -20.39 40.92 0.85
C LEU A 266 -20.15 39.41 0.87
N SER A 267 -20.82 38.67 -0.01
CA SER A 267 -20.53 37.24 -0.15
C SER A 267 -20.68 36.72 -1.57
N ALA A 268 -19.69 35.95 -2.03
CA ALA A 268 -19.70 35.23 -3.30
C ALA A 268 -19.42 33.73 -3.05
N ILE A 269 -20.11 33.17 -2.05
CA ILE A 269 -19.96 31.77 -1.59
C ILE A 269 -21.26 30.96 -1.76
N GLY A 270 -21.15 29.63 -1.70
CA GLY A 270 -22.29 28.72 -1.86
C GLY A 270 -23.35 28.73 -0.73
N ASN A 271 -23.04 29.29 0.45
CA ASN A 271 -24.01 29.46 1.56
C ASN A 271 -23.91 30.84 2.24
N PRO A 272 -24.45 31.91 1.63
CA PRO A 272 -24.40 33.27 2.16
C PRO A 272 -25.05 33.43 3.54
N GLU A 273 -26.20 32.81 3.77
CA GLU A 273 -26.93 32.96 5.04
C GLU A 273 -26.12 32.49 6.25
N GLY A 274 -25.33 31.41 6.10
CA GLY A 274 -24.45 30.95 7.18
C GLY A 274 -23.36 31.97 7.53
N PHE A 275 -22.87 32.73 6.55
CA PHE A 275 -21.92 33.82 6.80
C PHE A 275 -22.58 35.00 7.51
N TYR A 276 -23.78 35.39 7.08
CA TYR A 276 -24.52 36.49 7.72
C TYR A 276 -24.88 36.17 9.18
N SER A 277 -25.34 34.95 9.47
CA SER A 277 -25.59 34.50 10.84
C SER A 277 -24.31 34.50 11.67
N PHE A 278 -23.19 34.02 11.12
CA PHE A 278 -21.89 34.03 11.80
C PHE A 278 -21.42 35.44 12.15
N LEU A 279 -21.59 36.43 11.26
CA LEU A 279 -21.28 37.83 11.56
C LEU A 279 -22.16 38.37 12.70
N GLY A 280 -23.46 38.03 12.70
CA GLY A 280 -24.37 38.40 13.79
C GLY A 280 -23.97 37.78 15.13
N GLU A 281 -23.55 36.53 15.15
CA GLU A 281 -23.02 35.85 16.35
C GLU A 281 -21.74 36.52 16.88
N LEU A 282 -20.91 37.09 15.99
CA LEU A 282 -19.74 37.88 16.36
C LEU A 282 -20.08 39.31 16.82
N GLY A 283 -21.35 39.68 16.83
CA GLY A 283 -21.82 41.01 17.22
C GLY A 283 -21.62 42.09 16.16
N VAL A 284 -21.41 41.72 14.90
CA VAL A 284 -21.28 42.67 13.80
C VAL A 284 -22.66 43.14 13.36
N GLU A 285 -22.90 44.45 13.42
CA GLU A 285 -24.15 45.06 12.96
C GLU A 285 -24.16 45.17 11.44
N LEU A 286 -25.16 44.59 10.77
CA LEU A 286 -25.27 44.59 9.31
C LEU A 286 -26.24 45.66 8.83
N ALA A 287 -25.72 46.71 8.20
CA ALA A 287 -26.52 47.75 7.52
C ALA A 287 -27.18 47.22 6.23
N GLY A 288 -26.55 46.23 5.60
CA GLY A 288 -27.01 45.66 4.33
C GLY A 288 -26.31 44.36 3.97
N ARG A 289 -26.85 43.66 2.97
CA ARG A 289 -26.30 42.41 2.44
C ARG A 289 -26.21 42.48 0.93
N ARG A 290 -25.10 42.00 0.37
CA ARG A 290 -24.88 41.88 -1.07
C ARG A 290 -24.31 40.51 -1.40
N THR A 291 -25.09 39.74 -2.16
CA THR A 291 -24.77 38.35 -2.53
C THR A 291 -24.51 38.26 -4.02
N PHE A 292 -23.28 37.93 -4.39
CA PHE A 292 -22.85 37.71 -5.76
C PHE A 292 -22.97 36.22 -6.16
N ARG A 293 -22.66 35.91 -7.43
CA ARG A 293 -22.54 34.51 -7.90
C ARG A 293 -21.29 33.87 -7.28
N ASP A 294 -21.32 32.56 -7.02
CA ASP A 294 -20.15 31.88 -6.42
C ASP A 294 -18.91 32.02 -7.33
N HIS A 295 -17.80 32.48 -6.74
CA HIS A 295 -16.56 32.90 -7.43
C HIS A 295 -16.68 34.15 -8.33
N HIS A 296 -17.62 35.07 -8.06
CA HIS A 296 -17.72 36.35 -8.76
C HIS A 296 -16.45 37.19 -8.63
N PHE A 297 -15.96 37.76 -9.73
CA PHE A 297 -14.81 38.66 -9.75
C PHE A 297 -15.32 40.09 -9.59
N LEU A 298 -14.86 40.79 -8.55
CA LEU A 298 -15.28 42.16 -8.29
C LEU A 298 -14.70 43.09 -9.36
N THR A 299 -15.55 43.92 -9.93
CA THR A 299 -15.20 44.94 -10.91
C THR A 299 -15.19 46.33 -10.27
N GLU A 300 -14.61 47.32 -10.96
CA GLU A 300 -14.69 48.73 -10.53
C GLU A 300 -16.14 49.21 -10.42
N GLU A 301 -17.00 48.77 -11.34
CA GLU A 301 -18.44 49.04 -11.32
C GLU A 301 -19.11 48.45 -10.08
N ASP A 302 -18.81 47.18 -9.74
CA ASP A 302 -19.34 46.55 -8.53
C ASP A 302 -18.95 47.34 -7.28
N VAL A 303 -17.71 47.81 -7.19
CA VAL A 303 -17.23 48.60 -6.02
C VAL A 303 -17.92 49.95 -5.96
N ALA A 304 -18.07 50.66 -7.08
CA ALA A 304 -18.79 51.93 -7.13
C ALA A 304 -20.26 51.75 -6.68
N GLU A 305 -20.93 50.68 -7.11
CA GLU A 305 -22.29 50.35 -6.65
C GLU A 305 -22.33 50.05 -5.14
N LEU A 306 -21.33 49.35 -4.61
CA LEU A 306 -21.23 49.04 -3.18
C LEU A 306 -20.98 50.29 -2.33
N GLU A 307 -20.14 51.22 -2.78
CA GLU A 307 -19.86 52.48 -2.09
C GLU A 307 -21.06 53.42 -2.08
N ASN A 308 -21.80 53.50 -3.20
CA ASN A 308 -23.07 54.23 -3.27
C ASN A 308 -24.10 53.63 -2.30
N PHE A 309 -24.26 52.31 -2.33
CA PHE A 309 -25.16 51.61 -1.41
C PHE A 309 -24.76 51.82 0.06
N ALA A 310 -23.46 51.83 0.38
CA ALA A 310 -22.93 52.15 1.71
C ALA A 310 -23.32 53.55 2.17
N GLY A 311 -23.29 54.54 1.27
CA GLY A 311 -23.77 55.89 1.53
C GLY A 311 -25.27 55.93 1.86
N GLU A 312 -26.09 55.24 1.06
CA GLU A 312 -27.55 55.21 1.23
C GLU A 312 -28.01 54.60 2.56
N VAL A 313 -27.36 53.50 2.98
CA VAL A 313 -27.72 52.80 4.23
C VAL A 313 -26.93 53.28 5.45
N GLY A 314 -26.01 54.23 5.25
CA GLY A 314 -25.13 54.76 6.29
C GLY A 314 -24.21 53.69 6.90
N ALA A 315 -23.57 52.88 6.06
CA ALA A 315 -22.59 51.89 6.49
C ALA A 315 -21.21 52.52 6.70
N ASP A 316 -20.53 52.08 7.76
CA ASP A 316 -19.17 52.48 8.12
C ASP A 316 -18.10 51.71 7.33
N GLY A 317 -18.47 50.62 6.68
CA GLY A 317 -17.60 49.86 5.79
C GLY A 317 -18.16 48.52 5.33
N PHE A 318 -17.26 47.63 4.93
CA PHE A 318 -17.59 46.35 4.32
C PHE A 318 -17.02 45.18 5.12
N VAL A 319 -17.70 44.04 5.04
CA VAL A 319 -17.21 42.77 5.57
C VAL A 319 -17.38 41.68 4.52
N CYS A 320 -16.32 40.95 4.17
CA CYS A 320 -16.40 39.84 3.21
C CYS A 320 -15.73 38.56 3.73
N THR A 321 -15.90 37.43 3.04
CA THR A 321 -15.17 36.20 3.39
C THR A 321 -13.74 36.21 2.85
N GLU A 322 -12.85 35.39 3.41
CA GLU A 322 -11.48 35.23 2.89
C GLU A 322 -11.45 34.67 1.46
N LYS A 323 -12.43 33.82 1.12
CA LYS A 323 -12.57 33.33 -0.26
C LYS A 323 -12.88 34.50 -1.19
N ASP A 324 -13.76 35.41 -0.77
CA ASP A 324 -14.13 36.59 -1.55
C ASP A 324 -12.98 37.60 -1.67
N LEU A 325 -12.13 37.71 -0.65
CA LEU A 325 -10.92 38.53 -0.71
C LEU A 325 -10.00 38.13 -1.88
N THR A 326 -9.90 36.83 -2.20
CA THR A 326 -9.14 36.36 -3.39
C THR A 326 -9.80 36.71 -4.74
N ASN A 327 -11.04 37.20 -4.71
CA ASN A 327 -11.77 37.67 -5.89
C ASN A 327 -11.63 39.18 -6.12
N ILE A 328 -11.00 39.91 -5.19
CA ILE A 328 -10.73 41.33 -5.32
C ILE A 328 -9.45 41.47 -6.15
N PRO A 329 -9.49 42.08 -7.36
CA PRO A 329 -8.32 42.30 -8.19
C PRO A 329 -7.28 43.17 -7.49
N HIS A 330 -5.99 42.92 -7.78
CA HIS A 330 -4.94 43.84 -7.37
C HIS A 330 -5.15 45.22 -8.00
N GLY A 331 -5.13 46.28 -7.20
CA GLY A 331 -5.38 47.66 -7.63
C GLY A 331 -6.84 48.12 -7.48
N LEU A 332 -7.76 47.22 -7.09
CA LEU A 332 -9.13 47.60 -6.74
C LEU A 332 -9.22 47.92 -5.25
N PHE A 333 -9.70 49.12 -4.91
CA PHE A 333 -9.74 49.62 -3.54
C PHE A 333 -11.15 50.06 -3.14
N PHE A 334 -11.45 49.93 -1.85
CA PHE A 334 -12.66 50.47 -1.22
C PHE A 334 -12.27 51.76 -0.51
N ASP A 335 -13.15 52.77 -0.60
CA ASP A 335 -12.98 54.05 0.11
C ASP A 335 -13.23 53.86 1.61
N ARG A 336 -14.12 52.94 1.96
CA ARG A 336 -14.41 52.55 3.36
C ARG A 336 -13.62 51.29 3.77
N PRO A 337 -13.37 51.09 5.08
CA PRO A 337 -12.63 49.93 5.55
C PRO A 337 -13.32 48.61 5.18
N LEU A 338 -12.53 47.66 4.68
CA LEU A 338 -12.96 46.29 4.44
C LEU A 338 -12.34 45.38 5.51
N TYR A 339 -13.20 44.70 6.27
CA TYR A 339 -12.78 43.69 7.25
C TYR A 339 -13.10 42.27 6.77
N VAL A 340 -12.23 41.32 7.11
CA VAL A 340 -12.39 39.92 6.73
C VAL A 340 -12.19 39.04 7.97
N PRO A 341 -13.20 38.28 8.42
CA PRO A 341 -13.04 37.37 9.54
C PRO A 341 -12.26 36.14 9.09
N SER A 342 -11.08 35.93 9.68
CA SER A 342 -10.25 34.76 9.44
C SER A 342 -10.72 33.60 10.32
N ILE A 343 -11.23 32.54 9.71
CA ILE A 343 -11.75 31.38 10.45
C ILE A 343 -10.69 30.28 10.64
N SER A 344 -10.81 29.57 11.76
CA SER A 344 -10.02 28.38 12.08
C SER A 344 -10.92 27.24 12.55
N VAL A 345 -10.40 26.01 12.46
CA VAL A 345 -11.08 24.81 12.96
C VAL A 345 -10.48 24.41 14.30
N ALA A 346 -11.34 24.16 15.28
CA ALA A 346 -10.98 23.58 16.56
C ALA A 346 -11.64 22.22 16.73
N ILE A 347 -10.85 21.15 16.75
CA ILE A 347 -11.32 19.79 17.07
C ILE A 347 -11.42 19.66 18.59
N ARG A 348 -12.59 19.26 19.11
CA ARG A 348 -12.87 19.22 20.56
C ARG A 348 -11.93 18.29 21.32
N ASP A 349 -11.72 17.08 20.81
CA ASP A 349 -10.71 16.13 21.33
C ASP A 349 -9.53 16.02 20.37
N SER A 350 -8.70 17.07 20.36
CA SER A 350 -7.58 17.17 19.43
C SER A 350 -6.53 16.07 19.61
N LEU A 351 -6.28 15.62 20.84
CA LEU A 351 -5.25 14.61 21.11
C LEU A 351 -5.71 13.22 20.65
N ALA A 352 -6.94 12.80 20.97
CA ALA A 352 -7.46 11.52 20.50
C ALA A 352 -7.56 11.50 18.96
N PHE A 353 -7.93 12.63 18.34
CA PHE A 353 -7.90 12.78 16.88
C PHE A 353 -6.50 12.57 16.31
N ARG A 354 -5.47 13.24 16.88
CA ARG A 354 -4.07 13.07 16.46
C ARG A 354 -3.58 11.63 16.65
N ARG A 355 -3.94 10.98 17.76
CA ARG A 355 -3.63 9.57 18.04
C ARG A 355 -4.27 8.63 17.01
N LYS A 356 -5.52 8.89 16.61
CA LYS A 356 -6.19 8.11 15.55
C LYS A 356 -5.51 8.27 14.20
N ILE A 357 -5.02 9.48 13.88
CA ILE A 357 -4.16 9.69 12.69
C ILE A 357 -2.88 8.85 12.82
N ALA A 358 -2.18 8.91 13.95
CA ALA A 358 -0.93 8.16 14.16
C ALA A 358 -1.15 6.63 14.04
N GLU A 359 -2.23 6.11 14.62
CA GLU A 359 -2.61 4.69 14.53
C GLU A 359 -2.72 4.22 13.07
N ARG A 360 -3.33 5.05 12.21
CA ARG A 360 -3.54 4.75 10.79
C ARG A 360 -2.33 5.04 9.90
N LEU A 361 -1.45 5.95 10.33
CA LEU A 361 -0.16 6.18 9.70
C LEU A 361 0.83 5.03 9.90
N ARG A 362 0.62 4.15 10.89
CA ARG A 362 1.50 2.99 11.11
C ARG A 362 1.56 2.14 9.84
N PRO A 363 2.74 1.95 9.24
CA PRO A 363 2.86 1.19 8.00
C PRO A 363 2.48 -0.29 8.22
N SER A 364 1.79 -0.87 7.24
CA SER A 364 1.41 -2.28 7.25
C SER A 364 1.70 -2.91 5.89
N PHE A 365 2.53 -3.95 5.89
CA PHE A 365 3.06 -4.61 4.71
C PHE A 365 2.63 -6.07 4.66
N LEU A 366 2.41 -6.58 3.45
CA LEU A 366 1.98 -7.96 3.20
C LEU A 366 2.98 -8.66 2.29
N VAL A 367 3.51 -9.79 2.74
CA VAL A 367 4.26 -10.73 1.90
C VAL A 367 3.35 -11.90 1.57
N ALA A 368 3.10 -12.14 0.29
CA ALA A 368 2.26 -13.24 -0.17
C ALA A 368 3.09 -14.27 -0.95
N SER A 369 2.81 -15.55 -0.76
CA SER A 369 3.50 -16.67 -1.44
C SER A 369 2.53 -17.79 -1.82
N ASN A 370 2.89 -18.60 -2.82
CA ASN A 370 2.02 -19.65 -3.36
C ASN A 370 2.68 -21.03 -3.53
N GLY A 371 3.66 -21.35 -2.69
CA GLY A 371 4.30 -22.67 -2.67
C GLY A 371 5.37 -22.77 -1.58
N HIS A 372 5.74 -23.99 -1.17
CA HIS A 372 6.68 -24.19 -0.07
C HIS A 372 8.09 -23.60 -0.32
N GLY A 373 8.56 -23.61 -1.58
CA GLY A 373 9.84 -22.99 -1.93
C GLY A 373 9.75 -21.46 -1.93
N GLU A 374 8.62 -20.94 -2.40
CA GLU A 374 8.29 -19.51 -2.36
C GLU A 374 8.09 -19.00 -0.93
N ASP A 375 7.54 -19.83 -0.03
CA ASP A 375 7.39 -19.51 1.39
C ASP A 375 8.75 -19.28 2.04
N ALA A 376 9.74 -20.14 1.77
CA ALA A 376 11.09 -19.95 2.29
C ALA A 376 11.71 -18.62 1.84
N ILE A 377 11.55 -18.26 0.55
CA ILE A 377 12.03 -16.97 0.02
C ILE A 377 11.25 -15.81 0.65
N GLY A 378 9.95 -15.96 0.82
CA GLY A 378 9.09 -14.96 1.45
C GLY A 378 9.39 -14.76 2.93
N VAL A 379 9.80 -15.80 3.66
CA VAL A 379 10.28 -15.70 5.05
C VAL A 379 11.54 -14.83 5.12
N VAL A 380 12.54 -15.08 4.26
CA VAL A 380 13.76 -14.26 4.20
C VAL A 380 13.40 -12.80 3.89
N LEU A 381 12.49 -12.57 2.93
CA LEU A 381 12.03 -11.23 2.60
C LEU A 381 11.32 -10.56 3.79
N ALA A 382 10.41 -11.27 4.47
CA ALA A 382 9.68 -10.75 5.62
C ALA A 382 10.62 -10.39 6.79
N LYS A 383 11.65 -11.22 7.06
CA LYS A 383 12.68 -10.92 8.06
C LYS A 383 13.47 -9.65 7.71
N LYS A 384 13.98 -9.54 6.47
CA LYS A 384 14.71 -8.34 6.02
C LYS A 384 13.84 -7.08 6.13
N LEU A 385 12.55 -7.18 5.83
CA LEU A 385 11.60 -6.08 6.03
C LEU A 385 11.41 -5.75 7.51
N ALA A 386 11.32 -6.74 8.40
CA ALA A 386 11.13 -6.53 9.83
C ALA A 386 12.35 -5.89 10.49
N GLU A 387 13.55 -6.30 10.07
CA GLU A 387 14.81 -5.71 10.50
C GLU A 387 14.93 -4.24 10.09
N ARG A 388 14.54 -3.92 8.84
CA ARG A 388 14.64 -2.57 8.27
C ARG A 388 13.53 -1.63 8.73
N PHE A 389 12.30 -2.11 8.85
CA PHE A 389 11.10 -1.33 9.14
C PHE A 389 10.49 -1.72 10.49
N ARG A 390 11.24 -1.53 11.58
CA ARG A 390 10.89 -2.01 12.93
C ARG A 390 9.53 -1.56 13.46
N CYS A 391 9.09 -0.35 13.08
CA CYS A 391 7.78 0.17 13.51
C CYS A 391 6.60 -0.41 12.70
N ALA A 392 6.87 -0.96 11.51
CA ALA A 392 5.84 -1.43 10.59
C ALA A 392 5.25 -2.78 11.04
N LYS A 393 4.00 -3.02 10.69
CA LYS A 393 3.39 -4.35 10.79
C LYS A 393 3.72 -5.15 9.53
N ILE A 394 4.21 -6.37 9.70
CA ILE A 394 4.52 -7.26 8.58
C ILE A 394 3.75 -8.55 8.79
N ASP A 395 2.85 -8.84 7.86
CA ASP A 395 2.04 -10.05 7.85
C ASP A 395 2.35 -10.88 6.59
N ALA A 396 2.07 -12.18 6.68
CA ALA A 396 2.24 -13.13 5.58
C ALA A 396 0.89 -13.71 5.12
N PHE A 397 0.73 -13.93 3.81
CA PHE A 397 -0.42 -14.62 3.24
C PHE A 397 0.04 -15.77 2.34
N THR A 398 -0.16 -17.00 2.81
CA THR A 398 0.15 -18.21 2.05
C THR A 398 -1.08 -18.71 1.30
N PHE A 399 -0.93 -18.94 -0.01
CA PHE A 399 -1.97 -19.59 -0.83
C PHE A 399 -1.92 -21.11 -0.73
N VAL A 400 -0.80 -21.67 -0.30
CA VAL A 400 -0.53 -23.11 -0.23
C VAL A 400 0.17 -23.39 1.10
N GLY A 401 -0.28 -24.42 1.81
CA GLY A 401 0.31 -24.86 3.07
C GLY A 401 -0.12 -24.02 4.27
N SER A 402 0.28 -24.49 5.45
CA SER A 402 -0.10 -23.93 6.75
C SER A 402 0.59 -22.62 7.12
N GLY A 403 1.59 -22.16 6.36
CA GLY A 403 2.34 -20.94 6.68
C GLY A 403 3.29 -21.06 7.88
N LYS A 404 3.44 -22.25 8.47
CA LYS A 404 4.35 -22.53 9.61
C LYS A 404 5.75 -21.90 9.49
N PRO A 405 6.44 -21.91 8.33
CA PRO A 405 7.77 -21.29 8.24
C PRO A 405 7.78 -19.79 8.58
N TYR A 406 6.69 -19.08 8.29
CA TYR A 406 6.52 -17.67 8.67
C TYR A 406 6.29 -17.54 10.18
N GLU A 407 5.42 -18.37 10.74
CA GLU A 407 5.09 -18.35 12.18
C GLU A 407 6.31 -18.67 13.06
N GLU A 408 7.09 -19.68 12.68
CA GLU A 408 8.35 -20.05 13.35
C GLU A 408 9.39 -18.92 13.31
N SER A 409 9.28 -18.03 12.32
CA SER A 409 10.11 -16.83 12.17
C SER A 409 9.51 -15.58 12.85
N GLY A 410 8.43 -15.72 13.62
CA GLY A 410 7.75 -14.62 14.31
C GLY A 410 6.90 -13.73 13.40
N ILE A 411 6.62 -14.14 12.17
CA ILE A 411 5.77 -13.42 11.21
C ILE A 411 4.35 -13.94 11.29
N ARG A 412 3.39 -13.05 11.53
CA ARG A 412 1.98 -13.42 11.62
C ARG A 412 1.44 -13.85 10.26
N VAL A 413 0.86 -15.05 10.19
CA VAL A 413 0.13 -15.54 9.01
C VAL A 413 -1.33 -15.12 9.11
N VAL A 414 -1.85 -14.51 8.03
CA VAL A 414 -3.23 -14.00 7.96
C VAL A 414 -4.08 -14.72 6.90
N SER A 415 -3.51 -15.71 6.21
CA SER A 415 -4.25 -16.61 5.33
C SER A 415 -5.00 -17.69 6.13
N PRO A 416 -6.16 -18.15 5.65
CA PRO A 416 -6.74 -19.39 6.15
C PRO A 416 -5.81 -20.58 5.80
N PRO A 417 -5.64 -21.56 6.69
CA PRO A 417 -4.82 -22.73 6.43
C PRO A 417 -5.39 -23.52 5.24
N ALA A 418 -4.53 -23.87 4.28
CA ALA A 418 -4.92 -24.59 3.08
C ALA A 418 -3.93 -25.73 2.81
N ASP A 419 -4.18 -26.90 3.40
CA ASP A 419 -3.45 -28.12 3.10
C ASP A 419 -4.00 -28.74 1.80
N MET A 420 -3.38 -28.40 0.68
CA MET A 420 -3.71 -29.01 -0.62
C MET A 420 -2.88 -30.27 -0.86
N PRO A 421 -3.49 -31.44 -1.18
CA PRO A 421 -2.77 -32.70 -1.41
C PRO A 421 -1.71 -32.62 -2.53
N SER A 422 -1.93 -31.75 -3.51
CA SER A 422 -1.05 -31.55 -4.67
C SER A 422 0.10 -30.57 -4.42
N GLY A 423 0.15 -29.89 -3.27
CA GLY A 423 1.23 -28.96 -2.89
C GLY A 423 1.35 -27.70 -3.75
N GLY A 424 0.29 -27.33 -4.49
CA GLY A 424 0.24 -26.10 -5.29
C GLY A 424 -0.95 -26.01 -6.23
N VAL A 425 -1.19 -24.83 -6.83
CA VAL A 425 -2.26 -24.62 -7.81
C VAL A 425 -1.87 -25.31 -9.12
N VAL A 426 -2.35 -26.55 -9.27
CA VAL A 426 -2.53 -27.32 -10.51
C VAL A 426 -1.36 -27.25 -11.49
N LYS A 427 -0.50 -28.27 -11.45
CA LYS A 427 0.43 -28.55 -12.55
C LYS A 427 0.42 -30.04 -12.90
N TYR A 428 -0.21 -30.33 -14.05
CA TYR A 428 0.01 -31.45 -14.97
C TYR A 428 -1.02 -32.59 -15.10
N HIS A 429 -2.05 -32.72 -14.26
CA HIS A 429 -3.12 -33.73 -14.52
C HIS A 429 -4.54 -33.22 -14.22
N ILE A 430 -5.45 -33.43 -15.17
CA ILE A 430 -6.91 -33.21 -14.98
C ILE A 430 -7.43 -34.04 -13.79
N GLY A 431 -6.84 -35.22 -13.53
CA GLY A 431 -7.17 -36.07 -12.39
C GLY A 431 -6.78 -35.50 -11.02
N ASP A 432 -5.67 -34.75 -10.94
CA ASP A 432 -5.25 -34.09 -9.70
C ASP A 432 -6.09 -32.84 -9.43
N PHE A 433 -6.45 -32.10 -10.48
CA PHE A 433 -7.44 -31.03 -10.41
C PHE A 433 -8.81 -31.54 -9.94
N LEU A 434 -9.27 -32.70 -10.44
CA LEU A 434 -10.52 -33.31 -9.99
C LEU A 434 -10.44 -33.82 -8.55
N ARG A 435 -9.29 -34.32 -8.10
CA ARG A 435 -9.05 -34.66 -6.69
C ARG A 435 -9.09 -33.42 -5.80
N ASP A 436 -8.38 -32.36 -6.17
CA ASP A 436 -8.35 -31.12 -5.40
C ASP A 436 -9.75 -30.46 -5.35
N VAL A 437 -10.51 -30.46 -6.45
CA VAL A 437 -11.91 -29.98 -6.48
C VAL A 437 -12.82 -30.81 -5.58
N ARG A 438 -12.67 -32.15 -5.56
CA ARG A 438 -13.42 -33.04 -4.66
C ARG A 438 -13.01 -32.89 -3.19
N CYS A 439 -11.77 -32.48 -2.92
CA CYS A 439 -11.23 -32.23 -1.58
C CYS A 439 -11.48 -30.78 -1.09
N GLY A 440 -12.28 -29.98 -1.78
CA GLY A 440 -12.70 -28.66 -1.30
C GLY A 440 -11.94 -27.46 -1.86
N LEU A 441 -11.18 -27.59 -2.95
CA LEU A 441 -10.45 -26.48 -3.60
C LEU A 441 -11.33 -25.25 -3.88
N GLY A 442 -12.60 -25.45 -4.28
CA GLY A 442 -13.53 -24.34 -4.50
C GLY A 442 -13.88 -23.56 -3.23
N VAL A 443 -13.97 -24.26 -2.09
CA VAL A 443 -14.20 -23.67 -0.77
C VAL A 443 -12.94 -22.94 -0.30
N ALA A 444 -11.77 -23.57 -0.38
CA ALA A 444 -10.50 -22.97 -0.02
C ALA A 444 -10.19 -21.69 -0.83
N ILE A 445 -10.42 -21.70 -2.16
CA ILE A 445 -10.26 -20.50 -3.00
C ILE A 445 -11.24 -19.39 -2.59
N LYS A 446 -12.47 -19.76 -2.22
CA LYS A 446 -13.47 -18.80 -1.75
C LYS A 446 -13.06 -18.19 -0.42
N GLU A 447 -12.63 -19.01 0.54
CA GLU A 447 -12.14 -18.56 1.86
C GLU A 447 -10.91 -17.68 1.74
N GLN A 448 -9.93 -18.05 0.92
CA GLN A 448 -8.75 -17.22 0.64
C GLN A 448 -9.14 -15.88 0.02
N ARG A 449 -10.10 -15.89 -0.93
CA ARG A 449 -10.60 -14.65 -1.56
C ARG A 449 -11.33 -13.77 -0.55
N ASP A 450 -12.17 -14.34 0.29
CA ASP A 450 -12.95 -13.61 1.28
C ASP A 450 -12.05 -13.07 2.41
N ALA A 451 -11.03 -13.83 2.82
CA ALA A 451 -9.97 -13.35 3.70
C ALA A 451 -9.22 -12.16 3.08
N MET A 452 -8.78 -12.27 1.82
CA MET A 452 -8.08 -11.17 1.13
C MET A 452 -8.95 -9.92 0.99
N ARG A 453 -10.26 -10.08 0.74
CA ARG A 453 -11.22 -8.97 0.70
C ARG A 453 -11.35 -8.26 2.04
N GLY A 454 -11.20 -8.98 3.15
CA GLY A 454 -11.15 -8.40 4.50
C GLY A 454 -10.02 -7.39 4.68
N PHE A 455 -8.98 -7.46 3.85
CA PHE A 455 -7.80 -6.60 3.92
C PHE A 455 -7.79 -5.43 2.94
N ILE A 456 -8.88 -5.17 2.21
CA ILE A 456 -8.98 -4.00 1.31
C ILE A 456 -8.66 -2.71 2.07
N GLY A 457 -7.61 -2.01 1.65
CA GLY A 457 -7.15 -0.77 2.29
C GLY A 457 -6.40 -0.94 3.61
N SER A 458 -6.04 -2.17 3.99
CA SER A 458 -5.27 -2.46 5.20
C SER A 458 -3.76 -2.49 4.95
N TYR A 459 -3.34 -2.98 3.78
CA TYR A 459 -1.93 -3.09 3.40
C TYR A 459 -1.57 -2.09 2.31
N ARG A 460 -0.29 -1.72 2.27
CA ARG A 460 0.34 -0.97 1.17
C ARG A 460 0.55 -1.88 -0.04
N THR A 461 1.43 -1.51 -0.97
CA THR A 461 1.83 -2.37 -2.10
C THR A 461 2.19 -3.78 -1.61
N PRO A 462 1.44 -4.84 -2.01
CA PRO A 462 1.76 -6.21 -1.63
C PRO A 462 3.03 -6.70 -2.32
N LEU A 463 3.83 -7.47 -1.61
CA LEU A 463 4.99 -8.16 -2.18
C LEU A 463 4.62 -9.62 -2.44
N CYS A 464 4.58 -10.02 -3.70
CA CYS A 464 4.24 -11.38 -4.11
C CYS A 464 5.50 -12.16 -4.46
N VAL A 465 5.81 -13.22 -3.73
CA VAL A 465 6.90 -14.16 -4.03
C VAL A 465 6.30 -15.39 -4.70
N GLY A 466 6.49 -15.52 -6.01
CA GLY A 466 5.86 -16.60 -6.77
C GLY A 466 5.66 -16.29 -8.24
N ASP A 467 4.41 -16.40 -8.70
CA ASP A 467 4.06 -16.27 -10.11
C ASP A 467 2.96 -15.23 -10.39
N VAL A 468 2.60 -15.12 -11.67
CA VAL A 468 1.57 -14.20 -12.16
C VAL A 468 0.19 -14.53 -11.58
N TYR A 469 -0.10 -15.81 -11.29
CA TYR A 469 -1.37 -16.22 -10.71
C TYR A 469 -1.51 -15.68 -9.29
N LEU A 470 -0.46 -15.79 -8.46
CA LEU A 470 -0.41 -15.18 -7.13
C LEU A 470 -0.64 -13.65 -7.22
N ALA A 471 0.14 -12.95 -8.05
CA ALA A 471 0.00 -11.50 -8.20
C ALA A 471 -1.42 -11.10 -8.66
N SER A 472 -2.04 -11.85 -9.56
CA SER A 472 -3.41 -11.61 -10.01
C SER A 472 -4.45 -11.84 -8.90
N SER A 473 -4.30 -12.91 -8.13
CA SER A 473 -5.21 -13.24 -7.02
C SER A 473 -5.13 -12.20 -5.91
N VAL A 474 -3.92 -11.75 -5.59
CA VAL A 474 -3.63 -10.71 -4.61
C VAL A 474 -4.21 -9.36 -5.07
N LEU A 475 -4.05 -8.98 -6.35
CA LEU A 475 -4.66 -7.77 -6.91
C LEU A 475 -6.20 -7.85 -6.90
N TRP A 476 -6.77 -8.98 -7.28
CA TRP A 476 -8.22 -9.16 -7.32
C TRP A 476 -8.87 -9.22 -5.94
N GLY A 477 -8.11 -9.61 -4.91
CA GLY A 477 -8.58 -9.66 -3.54
C GLY A 477 -8.56 -8.30 -2.83
N GLN A 478 -7.57 -7.43 -3.11
CA GLN A 478 -7.38 -6.18 -2.35
C GLN A 478 -7.34 -4.89 -3.18
N GLY A 479 -7.26 -4.97 -4.50
CA GLY A 479 -7.30 -3.82 -5.42
C GLY A 479 -6.00 -3.03 -5.61
N MET A 480 -4.98 -3.28 -4.78
CA MET A 480 -3.66 -2.65 -4.85
C MET A 480 -2.75 -3.36 -5.86
N LYS A 481 -2.00 -2.60 -6.66
CA LYS A 481 -0.99 -3.18 -7.57
C LYS A 481 0.12 -3.86 -6.77
N PRO A 482 0.43 -5.15 -7.03
CA PRO A 482 1.52 -5.84 -6.37
C PRO A 482 2.88 -5.54 -7.01
N LEU A 483 3.93 -5.76 -6.22
CA LEU A 483 5.30 -5.97 -6.68
C LEU A 483 5.51 -7.49 -6.73
N LEU A 484 6.03 -8.00 -7.85
CA LEU A 484 6.22 -9.45 -8.04
C LEU A 484 7.72 -9.79 -7.96
N VAL A 485 8.08 -10.69 -7.06
CA VAL A 485 9.33 -11.44 -7.04
C VAL A 485 9.07 -12.77 -7.75
N ALA A 486 9.41 -12.82 -9.03
CA ALA A 486 9.07 -13.93 -9.92
C ALA A 486 10.06 -15.10 -9.74
N THR A 487 9.58 -16.21 -9.17
CA THR A 487 10.41 -17.40 -8.88
C THR A 487 10.21 -18.52 -9.91
N ALA A 488 9.04 -18.58 -10.55
CA ALA A 488 8.59 -19.77 -11.27
C ALA A 488 8.84 -19.78 -12.79
N LYS A 489 8.81 -18.62 -13.47
CA LYS A 489 8.96 -18.53 -14.93
C LYS A 489 10.30 -17.94 -15.34
N THR A 490 10.88 -18.52 -16.39
CA THR A 490 12.07 -18.04 -17.10
C THR A 490 11.92 -18.36 -18.58
N ILE A 491 12.52 -17.54 -19.43
CA ILE A 491 12.58 -17.77 -20.88
C ILE A 491 13.18 -19.13 -21.22
N HIS A 492 14.07 -19.65 -20.36
CA HIS A 492 14.72 -20.96 -20.56
C HIS A 492 13.78 -22.15 -20.37
N LEU A 493 12.63 -21.97 -19.71
CA LEU A 493 11.63 -23.01 -19.49
C LEU A 493 10.44 -22.86 -20.42
N SER A 494 9.81 -21.69 -20.34
CA SER A 494 8.64 -21.26 -21.11
C SER A 494 8.49 -19.77 -20.86
N GLY A 495 8.66 -18.96 -21.92
CA GLY A 495 8.45 -17.52 -21.83
C GLY A 495 7.06 -17.14 -21.33
N HIS A 496 6.90 -15.88 -20.94
CA HIS A 496 5.60 -15.37 -20.52
C HIS A 496 4.61 -15.34 -21.68
N LEU A 497 3.38 -15.79 -21.42
CA LEU A 497 2.28 -15.68 -22.40
C LEU A 497 1.96 -14.20 -22.65
N TRP A 498 1.40 -13.87 -23.81
CA TRP A 498 1.03 -12.49 -24.12
C TRP A 498 0.09 -11.86 -23.07
N ILE A 499 -0.87 -12.64 -22.56
CA ILE A 499 -1.81 -12.22 -21.50
C ILE A 499 -1.06 -11.92 -20.19
N GLU A 500 -0.04 -12.71 -19.86
CA GLU A 500 0.78 -12.47 -18.66
C GLU A 500 1.64 -11.23 -18.82
N LYS A 501 2.28 -11.03 -19.98
CA LYS A 501 3.04 -9.81 -20.28
C LYS A 501 2.13 -8.57 -20.18
N PHE A 502 0.90 -8.66 -20.71
CA PHE A 502 -0.09 -7.60 -20.60
C PHE A 502 -0.46 -7.29 -19.15
N PHE A 503 -0.71 -8.34 -18.35
CA PHE A 503 -0.99 -8.20 -16.92
C PHE A 503 0.18 -7.54 -16.20
N LEU A 504 1.39 -8.08 -16.31
CA LEU A 504 2.58 -7.57 -15.62
C LEU A 504 2.84 -6.10 -15.98
N ARG A 505 2.74 -5.74 -17.27
CA ARG A 505 2.91 -4.36 -17.75
C ARG A 505 1.90 -3.37 -17.17
N ARG A 506 0.63 -3.77 -17.02
CA ARG A 506 -0.45 -2.84 -16.64
C ARG A 506 -0.80 -2.89 -15.16
N ARG A 507 -0.51 -4.00 -14.49
CA ARG A 507 -1.09 -4.36 -13.19
C ARG A 507 -0.06 -4.59 -12.09
N CYS A 508 1.22 -4.78 -12.40
CA CYS A 508 2.29 -4.80 -11.41
C CYS A 508 2.99 -3.44 -11.30
N VAL A 509 3.58 -3.16 -10.14
CA VAL A 509 4.44 -1.99 -9.93
C VAL A 509 5.81 -2.24 -10.58
N LEU A 510 6.42 -3.36 -10.23
CA LEU A 510 7.72 -3.82 -10.72
C LEU A 510 7.78 -5.35 -10.62
N VAL A 511 8.55 -5.97 -11.50
CA VAL A 511 8.82 -7.42 -11.51
C VAL A 511 10.31 -7.67 -11.31
N PHE A 512 10.68 -8.30 -10.20
CA PHE A 512 12.02 -8.83 -9.98
C PHE A 512 12.07 -10.23 -10.58
N THR A 513 12.88 -10.43 -11.61
CA THR A 513 13.03 -11.73 -12.27
C THR A 513 14.15 -12.54 -11.62
N ARG A 514 14.12 -13.84 -11.87
CA ARG A 514 15.14 -14.79 -11.41
C ARG A 514 16.41 -14.84 -12.28
N ASP A 515 16.36 -14.31 -13.49
CA ASP A 515 17.46 -14.27 -14.46
C ASP A 515 17.42 -13.00 -15.33
N GLU A 516 18.57 -12.65 -15.89
CA GLU A 516 18.78 -11.42 -16.64
C GLU A 516 18.08 -11.45 -18.01
N GLU A 517 18.10 -12.59 -18.69
CA GLU A 517 17.49 -12.78 -20.00
C GLU A 517 15.97 -12.56 -19.94
N THR A 518 15.31 -13.07 -18.91
CA THR A 518 13.87 -12.88 -18.68
C THR A 518 13.56 -11.42 -18.36
N ALA A 519 14.41 -10.71 -17.60
CA ALA A 519 14.24 -9.27 -17.37
C ALA A 519 14.30 -8.49 -18.69
N LYS A 520 15.30 -8.78 -19.54
CA LYS A 520 15.46 -8.13 -20.85
C LYS A 520 14.27 -8.40 -21.77
N GLU A 521 13.78 -9.64 -21.83
CA GLU A 521 12.60 -10.02 -22.63
C GLU A 521 11.34 -9.26 -22.19
N LEU A 522 11.10 -9.20 -20.87
CA LEU A 522 9.95 -8.51 -20.30
C LEU A 522 10.06 -6.98 -20.51
N ALA A 523 11.23 -6.41 -20.29
CA ALA A 523 11.50 -4.99 -20.51
C ALA A 523 11.31 -4.59 -21.98
N ALA A 524 11.76 -5.41 -22.93
CA ALA A 524 11.51 -5.20 -24.36
C ALA A 524 10.00 -5.21 -24.70
N GLY A 525 9.18 -5.96 -23.95
CA GLY A 525 7.73 -5.95 -24.03
C GLY A 525 7.03 -4.77 -23.31
N GLY A 526 7.80 -3.87 -22.71
CA GLY A 526 7.32 -2.74 -21.91
C GLY A 526 6.83 -3.10 -20.51
N VAL A 527 7.18 -4.29 -20.00
CA VAL A 527 6.94 -4.66 -18.60
C VAL A 527 8.04 -4.03 -17.74
N PRO A 528 7.72 -3.38 -16.60
CA PRO A 528 8.74 -2.92 -15.66
C PRO A 528 9.35 -4.16 -14.99
N ALA A 529 10.48 -4.63 -15.51
CA ALA A 529 11.16 -5.84 -15.06
C ALA A 529 12.66 -5.59 -14.87
N VAL A 530 13.23 -6.14 -13.79
CA VAL A 530 14.63 -5.99 -13.40
C VAL A 530 15.21 -7.29 -12.87
N PHE A 531 16.52 -7.47 -13.03
CA PHE A 531 17.28 -8.57 -12.45
C PHE A 531 18.41 -8.00 -11.58
N TYR A 532 18.47 -8.44 -10.32
CA TYR A 532 19.47 -7.99 -9.34
C TYR A 532 20.11 -9.16 -8.56
N GLY A 533 20.06 -10.35 -9.13
CA GLY A 533 20.37 -11.59 -8.43
C GLY A 533 19.17 -12.53 -8.44
N ASN A 534 19.39 -13.77 -8.07
CA ASN A 534 18.34 -14.79 -8.06
C ASN A 534 17.77 -14.94 -6.64
N PRO A 535 16.47 -14.68 -6.43
CA PRO A 535 15.85 -14.76 -5.09
C PRO A 535 15.99 -16.13 -4.40
N ILE A 536 16.17 -17.21 -5.17
CA ILE A 536 16.44 -18.53 -4.59
C ILE A 536 17.79 -18.54 -3.89
N MET A 537 18.81 -17.88 -4.45
CA MET A 537 20.16 -17.85 -3.88
C MET A 537 20.20 -17.10 -2.55
N ASP A 538 19.25 -16.22 -2.27
CA ASP A 538 19.17 -15.48 -1.00
C ASP A 538 18.80 -16.38 0.20
N LEU A 539 18.36 -17.61 -0.04
CA LEU A 539 18.22 -18.62 1.02
C LEU A 539 19.58 -19.00 1.64
N LEU A 540 20.69 -18.72 0.95
CA LEU A 540 22.04 -18.92 1.48
C LEU A 540 22.42 -17.88 2.55
N ASP A 541 21.80 -16.70 2.56
CA ASP A 541 22.09 -15.64 3.55
C ASP A 541 21.83 -16.12 4.99
N GLU A 542 20.91 -17.07 5.17
CA GLU A 542 20.60 -17.67 6.48
C GLU A 542 21.68 -18.69 6.93
N ALA A 543 22.45 -19.26 6.00
CA ALA A 543 23.46 -20.28 6.29
C ALA A 543 24.87 -19.66 6.32
N LYS A 544 25.28 -19.17 7.50
CA LYS A 544 26.59 -18.49 7.70
C LYS A 544 27.75 -19.42 8.06
N ALA A 545 27.49 -20.68 8.39
CA ALA A 545 28.51 -21.65 8.77
C ALA A 545 28.18 -23.05 8.21
N PRO A 546 29.20 -23.88 7.93
CA PRO A 546 28.99 -25.28 7.56
C PRO A 546 28.28 -26.01 8.71
N ALA A 547 27.30 -26.85 8.36
CA ALA A 547 26.51 -27.61 9.33
C ALA A 547 27.36 -28.60 10.16
N PHE A 548 28.45 -29.10 9.57
CA PHE A 548 29.40 -30.03 10.18
C PHE A 548 30.72 -29.99 9.41
N ALA A 549 31.78 -30.54 10.00
CA ALA A 549 33.02 -30.79 9.29
C ALA A 549 32.91 -32.12 8.53
N TRP A 550 33.10 -32.06 7.21
CA TRP A 550 33.24 -33.28 6.40
C TRP A 550 34.47 -34.08 6.85
N ASP A 551 34.41 -35.40 6.69
CA ASP A 551 35.60 -36.23 6.82
C ASP A 551 36.70 -35.71 5.85
N GLU A 552 37.95 -35.73 6.31
CA GLU A 552 39.10 -35.30 5.51
C GLU A 552 39.47 -36.33 4.44
N ARG A 553 39.01 -37.58 4.57
CA ARG A 553 39.28 -38.66 3.61
C ARG A 553 38.17 -38.81 2.58
N GLY A 554 38.58 -38.99 1.32
CA GLY A 554 37.69 -39.26 0.19
C GLY A 554 36.94 -38.03 -0.34
N ALA A 555 36.22 -38.25 -1.45
CA ALA A 555 35.41 -37.24 -2.11
C ALA A 555 34.11 -36.95 -1.33
N LYS A 556 33.77 -35.67 -1.17
CA LYS A 556 32.61 -35.23 -0.37
C LYS A 556 31.33 -35.22 -1.19
N VAL A 557 30.43 -36.16 -0.95
CA VAL A 557 29.20 -36.34 -1.75
C VAL A 557 27.95 -36.07 -0.92
N LEU A 558 27.18 -35.08 -1.36
CA LEU A 558 25.88 -34.72 -0.78
C LEU A 558 24.76 -35.54 -1.43
N LEU A 559 23.83 -36.05 -0.63
CA LEU A 559 22.68 -36.83 -1.07
C LEU A 559 21.37 -36.11 -0.71
N LEU A 560 20.50 -35.89 -1.70
CA LEU A 560 19.21 -35.21 -1.50
C LEU A 560 18.05 -36.10 -1.97
N PRO A 561 17.33 -36.78 -1.05
CA PRO A 561 16.22 -37.70 -1.39
C PRO A 561 14.97 -36.99 -1.89
N GLY A 562 14.86 -35.67 -1.67
CA GLY A 562 13.69 -34.85 -2.03
C GLY A 562 12.82 -34.50 -0.83
N SER A 563 11.80 -33.65 -1.07
CA SER A 563 10.95 -33.07 -0.01
C SER A 563 9.49 -33.54 -0.03
N ARG A 564 9.14 -34.42 -0.97
CA ARG A 564 7.76 -34.89 -1.20
C ARG A 564 7.61 -36.34 -0.72
N PRO A 565 6.38 -36.87 -0.54
CA PRO A 565 6.18 -38.27 -0.15
C PRO A 565 6.91 -39.29 -1.02
N ARG A 566 7.12 -38.99 -2.30
CA ARG A 566 7.92 -39.83 -3.20
C ARG A 566 9.38 -40.01 -2.77
N ALA A 567 9.93 -39.10 -1.94
CA ALA A 567 11.25 -39.24 -1.36
C ALA A 567 11.43 -40.56 -0.58
N TYR A 568 10.34 -41.12 -0.03
CA TYR A 568 10.37 -42.43 0.64
C TYR A 568 10.66 -43.59 -0.32
N GLU A 569 10.31 -43.46 -1.61
CA GLU A 569 10.59 -44.46 -2.65
C GLU A 569 11.97 -44.20 -3.28
N ASP A 570 12.23 -42.92 -3.56
CA ASP A 570 13.37 -42.41 -4.30
C ASP A 570 14.70 -42.50 -3.52
N VAL A 571 14.64 -42.51 -2.18
CA VAL A 571 15.84 -42.54 -1.33
C VAL A 571 16.69 -43.79 -1.52
N LYS A 572 16.08 -44.95 -1.78
CA LYS A 572 16.80 -46.21 -1.97
C LYS A 572 17.71 -46.12 -3.19
N LEU A 573 17.23 -45.51 -4.27
CA LEU A 573 18.00 -45.31 -5.50
C LEU A 573 19.28 -44.50 -5.25
N ILE A 574 19.19 -43.43 -4.46
CA ILE A 574 20.35 -42.57 -4.16
C ILE A 574 21.34 -43.29 -3.24
N LEU A 575 20.84 -44.00 -2.23
CA LEU A 575 21.67 -44.76 -1.31
C LEU A 575 22.40 -45.90 -2.03
N ASP A 576 21.70 -46.68 -2.85
CA ASP A 576 22.31 -47.77 -3.63
C ASP A 576 23.36 -47.21 -4.62
N ALA A 577 23.13 -46.03 -5.20
CA ALA A 577 24.14 -45.35 -6.02
C ALA A 577 25.39 -44.92 -5.21
N ALA A 578 25.20 -44.45 -3.97
CA ALA A 578 26.30 -44.13 -3.06
C ALA A 578 27.11 -45.38 -2.69
N ALA A 579 26.44 -46.51 -2.41
CA ALA A 579 27.11 -47.78 -2.16
C ALA A 579 27.93 -48.25 -3.37
N LEU A 580 27.40 -48.14 -4.59
CA LEU A 580 28.15 -48.46 -5.81
C LEU A 580 29.32 -47.51 -6.05
N LEU A 581 29.16 -46.21 -5.75
CA LEU A 581 30.21 -45.21 -5.92
C LEU A 581 31.39 -45.44 -4.96
N SER A 582 31.10 -45.80 -3.70
CA SER A 582 32.12 -46.10 -2.68
C SER A 582 33.09 -47.22 -3.08
N ARG A 583 32.65 -48.15 -3.93
CA ARG A 583 33.48 -49.24 -4.46
C ARG A 583 34.44 -48.78 -5.56
N ARG A 584 34.23 -47.59 -6.13
CA ARG A 584 35.00 -47.04 -7.25
C ARG A 584 35.97 -45.96 -6.80
N ILE A 585 35.62 -45.19 -5.77
CA ILE A 585 36.42 -44.12 -5.20
C ILE A 585 36.05 -43.94 -3.73
N GLU A 586 37.03 -43.59 -2.89
CA GLU A 586 36.81 -43.27 -1.49
C GLU A 586 35.92 -42.02 -1.40
N CYS A 587 34.82 -42.12 -0.64
CA CYS A 587 33.81 -41.06 -0.53
C CYS A 587 33.34 -40.89 0.92
N SER A 588 33.06 -39.65 1.30
CA SER A 588 32.29 -39.30 2.49
C SER A 588 30.89 -38.87 2.07
N PHE A 589 29.86 -39.53 2.60
CA PHE A 589 28.46 -39.26 2.23
C PHE A 589 27.69 -38.57 3.34
N VAL A 590 26.98 -37.49 2.98
CA VAL A 590 26.00 -36.87 3.85
C VAL A 590 24.66 -36.75 3.14
N MET A 591 23.59 -37.17 3.80
CA MET A 591 22.22 -37.02 3.35
C MET A 591 21.49 -35.95 4.15
N VAL A 592 20.77 -35.06 3.45
CA VAL A 592 19.93 -34.03 4.07
C VAL A 592 18.46 -34.31 3.74
N PRO A 593 17.70 -34.99 4.61
CA PRO A 593 16.25 -35.13 4.45
C PRO A 593 15.56 -33.78 4.66
N ALA A 594 14.49 -33.52 3.90
CA ALA A 594 13.69 -32.32 4.12
C ALA A 594 12.94 -32.39 5.46
N PRO A 595 12.61 -31.26 6.11
CA PRO A 595 11.89 -31.25 7.39
C PRO A 595 10.52 -31.95 7.37
N THR A 596 9.92 -32.08 6.18
CA THR A 596 8.65 -32.77 5.96
C THR A 596 8.77 -34.29 5.89
N ILE A 597 9.98 -34.85 5.92
CA ILE A 597 10.26 -36.27 5.74
C ILE A 597 10.62 -36.91 7.09
N GLU A 598 9.87 -37.94 7.46
CA GLU A 598 10.11 -38.70 8.69
C GLU A 598 11.20 -39.76 8.47
N ILE A 599 12.32 -39.62 9.18
CA ILE A 599 13.49 -40.50 9.01
C ILE A 599 13.16 -41.98 9.32
N LYS A 600 12.33 -42.24 10.33
CA LYS A 600 11.91 -43.61 10.67
C LYS A 600 11.17 -44.26 9.50
N LYS A 601 10.19 -43.55 8.95
CA LYS A 601 9.41 -43.99 7.78
C LYS A 601 10.28 -44.14 6.52
N LEU A 602 11.30 -43.30 6.38
CA LEU A 602 12.29 -43.42 5.31
C LEU A 602 13.06 -44.74 5.42
N ALA A 603 13.44 -45.16 6.63
CA ALA A 603 14.19 -46.40 6.85
C ALA A 603 13.35 -47.69 6.68
N GLU A 604 12.02 -47.63 6.88
CA GLU A 604 11.13 -48.80 6.80
C GLU A 604 11.19 -49.54 5.45
N ASN A 605 11.50 -48.83 4.35
CA ASN A 605 11.53 -49.38 2.99
C ASN A 605 12.95 -49.57 2.42
N LEU A 606 14.00 -49.45 3.25
CA LEU A 606 15.39 -49.57 2.80
C LEU A 606 15.95 -50.98 2.98
N SER A 607 15.59 -51.90 2.08
CA SER A 607 16.22 -53.23 2.06
C SER A 607 17.73 -53.12 1.84
N GLY A 608 18.51 -53.72 2.74
CA GLY A 608 19.98 -53.73 2.71
C GLY A 608 20.67 -52.56 3.43
N TRP A 609 19.92 -51.65 4.06
CA TRP A 609 20.48 -50.56 4.88
C TRP A 609 20.00 -50.63 6.32
N THR A 610 20.87 -50.28 7.26
CA THR A 610 20.57 -50.25 8.70
C THR A 610 20.71 -48.82 9.24
N LEU A 611 19.64 -48.32 9.87
CA LEU A 611 19.61 -47.02 10.56
C LEU A 611 20.18 -47.18 11.98
N SER A 612 21.04 -46.25 12.39
CA SER A 612 21.58 -46.21 13.75
C SER A 612 20.50 -45.85 14.79
N GLU A 613 20.70 -46.25 16.05
CA GLU A 613 19.74 -46.02 17.14
C GLU A 613 19.42 -44.53 17.36
N ASP A 614 20.43 -43.66 17.20
CA ASP A 614 20.29 -42.20 17.31
C ASP A 614 19.71 -41.54 16.04
N MET A 615 19.41 -42.34 15.00
CA MET A 615 18.91 -41.91 13.70
C MET A 615 19.82 -40.87 13.02
N SER A 616 21.12 -40.97 13.26
CA SER A 616 22.14 -40.07 12.69
C SER A 616 22.89 -40.68 11.51
N ARG A 617 22.83 -42.00 11.29
CA ARG A 617 23.56 -42.68 10.21
C ARG A 617 22.77 -43.83 9.59
N LEU A 618 22.98 -44.02 8.29
CA LEU A 618 22.57 -45.22 7.55
C LEU A 618 23.83 -45.97 7.10
N SER A 619 23.83 -47.29 7.24
CA SER A 619 24.96 -48.13 6.87
C SER A 619 24.55 -49.32 6.00
N SER A 620 25.41 -49.72 5.07
CA SER A 620 25.24 -50.93 4.24
C SER A 620 26.62 -51.48 3.90
N GLY A 621 26.98 -52.65 4.46
CA GLY A 621 28.34 -53.17 4.40
C GLY A 621 29.34 -52.17 5.00
N ASP A 622 30.38 -51.81 4.25
CA ASP A 622 31.42 -50.84 4.67
C ASP A 622 31.03 -49.38 4.42
N VAL A 623 29.85 -49.12 3.85
CA VAL A 623 29.42 -47.77 3.46
C VAL A 623 28.59 -47.14 4.54
N THR A 624 28.94 -45.92 4.94
CA THR A 624 28.20 -45.11 5.92
C THR A 624 27.75 -43.80 5.30
N VAL A 625 26.49 -43.43 5.54
CA VAL A 625 25.88 -42.16 5.14
C VAL A 625 25.42 -41.42 6.40
N ASN A 626 26.01 -40.25 6.65
CA ASN A 626 25.61 -39.40 7.78
C ASN A 626 24.33 -38.64 7.44
N ILE A 627 23.40 -38.54 8.38
CA ILE A 627 22.14 -37.80 8.24
C ILE A 627 22.31 -36.43 8.90
N CYS A 628 22.22 -35.37 8.11
CA CYS A 628 22.27 -34.00 8.57
C CYS A 628 20.86 -33.38 8.56
N ARG A 629 20.43 -32.84 9.70
CA ARG A 629 19.10 -32.20 9.85
C ARG A 629 19.14 -30.68 9.69
N GLU A 630 20.32 -30.12 9.45
CA GLU A 630 20.50 -28.69 9.19
C GLU A 630 20.01 -28.31 7.78
N PRO A 631 19.76 -27.01 7.52
CA PRO A 631 19.37 -26.54 6.20
C PRO A 631 20.37 -26.99 5.11
N VAL A 632 19.86 -27.37 3.94
CA VAL A 632 20.69 -27.83 2.80
C VAL A 632 21.81 -26.85 2.48
N ALA A 633 21.54 -25.54 2.57
CA ALA A 633 22.54 -24.50 2.35
C ALA A 633 23.77 -24.64 3.27
N ALA A 634 23.56 -24.99 4.54
CA ALA A 634 24.63 -25.18 5.52
C ALA A 634 25.38 -26.51 5.30
N ALA A 635 24.67 -27.58 4.94
CA ALA A 635 25.25 -28.90 4.69
C ALA A 635 25.98 -29.00 3.34
N ALA A 636 25.61 -28.16 2.37
CA ALA A 636 26.21 -28.17 1.04
C ALA A 636 27.62 -27.55 1.03
N TYR A 637 27.96 -26.68 1.99
CA TYR A 637 29.31 -26.14 2.11
C TYR A 637 30.34 -27.26 2.25
N GLY A 638 31.32 -27.30 1.33
CA GLY A 638 32.39 -28.29 1.30
C GLY A 638 32.08 -29.56 0.51
N ALA A 639 30.86 -29.74 -0.02
CA ALA A 639 30.56 -30.84 -0.92
C ALA A 639 31.25 -30.66 -2.29
N GLU A 640 31.73 -31.74 -2.87
CA GLU A 640 32.35 -31.77 -4.21
C GLU A 640 31.38 -32.25 -5.30
N LEU A 641 30.31 -32.92 -4.90
CA LEU A 641 29.28 -33.44 -5.80
C LEU A 641 27.93 -33.55 -5.06
N LEU A 642 26.84 -33.27 -5.77
CA LEU A 642 25.49 -33.59 -5.34
C LEU A 642 24.91 -34.73 -6.18
N ILE A 643 24.40 -35.77 -5.52
CA ILE A 643 23.43 -36.72 -6.09
C ILE A 643 22.04 -36.35 -5.55
N GLY A 644 21.21 -35.73 -6.37
CA GLY A 644 19.94 -35.16 -5.91
C GLY A 644 18.84 -35.25 -6.95
N LEU A 645 17.62 -35.53 -6.50
CA LEU A 645 16.48 -35.81 -7.38
C LEU A 645 15.64 -34.58 -7.76
N GLY A 646 16.21 -33.38 -7.59
CA GLY A 646 15.70 -32.12 -8.12
C GLY A 646 15.03 -31.21 -7.10
N GLY A 647 14.66 -30.00 -7.55
CA GLY A 647 14.00 -28.98 -6.75
C GLY A 647 14.88 -27.77 -6.42
N THR A 648 14.43 -26.94 -5.48
CA THR A 648 15.15 -25.73 -5.04
C THR A 648 16.50 -26.06 -4.42
N ALA A 649 16.59 -27.19 -3.70
CA ALA A 649 17.83 -27.65 -3.06
C ALA A 649 18.95 -27.95 -4.07
N ASN A 650 18.65 -28.61 -5.19
CA ASN A 650 19.62 -28.83 -6.27
C ASN A 650 20.09 -27.50 -6.89
N GLN A 651 19.18 -26.52 -7.03
CA GLN A 651 19.54 -25.20 -7.52
C GLN A 651 20.51 -24.51 -6.55
N LEU A 652 20.22 -24.48 -5.25
CA LEU A 652 21.13 -23.90 -4.26
C LEU A 652 22.54 -24.50 -4.37
N CYS A 653 22.65 -25.83 -4.43
CA CYS A 653 23.92 -26.52 -4.55
C CYS A 653 24.66 -26.14 -5.84
N ALA A 654 23.97 -26.17 -6.99
CA ALA A 654 24.57 -25.75 -8.26
C ALA A 654 25.06 -24.30 -8.23
N GLY A 655 24.29 -23.40 -7.59
CA GLY A 655 24.61 -21.98 -7.54
C GLY A 655 25.81 -21.64 -6.66
N ILE A 656 26.13 -22.47 -5.66
CA ILE A 656 27.40 -22.38 -4.90
C ILE A 656 28.55 -23.16 -5.55
N GLY A 657 28.33 -23.69 -6.77
CA GLY A 657 29.36 -24.37 -7.54
C GLY A 657 29.50 -25.85 -7.23
N ILE A 658 28.45 -26.53 -6.75
CA ILE A 658 28.45 -27.99 -6.59
C ILE A 658 27.86 -28.63 -7.85
N PRO A 659 28.62 -29.46 -8.58
CA PRO A 659 28.11 -30.21 -9.72
C PRO A 659 26.96 -31.13 -9.31
N VAL A 660 25.93 -31.20 -10.16
CA VAL A 660 24.72 -31.99 -9.87
C VAL A 660 24.64 -33.21 -10.78
N VAL A 661 24.41 -34.38 -10.18
CA VAL A 661 24.03 -35.60 -10.89
C VAL A 661 22.62 -35.99 -10.46
N SER A 662 21.76 -36.23 -11.44
CA SER A 662 20.34 -36.50 -11.25
C SER A 662 19.82 -37.45 -12.32
N ILE A 663 18.56 -37.85 -12.21
CA ILE A 663 17.94 -38.82 -13.12
C ILE A 663 17.07 -38.16 -14.19
N ILE A 664 16.97 -38.80 -15.35
CA ILE A 664 16.09 -38.42 -16.44
C ILE A 664 14.65 -38.75 -16.03
N GLU A 665 13.88 -37.71 -15.79
CA GLU A 665 12.46 -37.80 -15.54
C GLU A 665 11.74 -36.58 -16.12
N ARG A 666 10.49 -36.74 -16.59
CA ARG A 666 9.71 -35.66 -17.23
C ARG A 666 9.70 -34.35 -16.41
N GLY A 667 9.58 -34.44 -15.07
CA GLY A 667 9.61 -33.26 -14.19
C GLY A 667 10.99 -32.58 -14.10
N LYS A 668 12.07 -33.35 -14.24
CA LYS A 668 13.47 -32.93 -14.03
C LYS A 668 14.11 -32.32 -15.28
N LEU A 669 13.52 -32.55 -16.46
CA LEU A 669 13.91 -31.87 -17.71
C LEU A 669 13.78 -30.34 -17.63
N ARG A 670 12.91 -29.81 -16.75
CA ARG A 670 12.85 -28.37 -16.46
C ARG A 670 14.09 -27.89 -15.71
N GLN A 671 14.49 -28.60 -14.66
CA GLN A 671 15.70 -28.28 -13.92
C GLN A 671 16.93 -28.29 -14.82
N LYS A 672 17.05 -29.28 -15.71
CA LYS A 672 18.16 -29.34 -16.67
C LYS A 672 18.23 -28.14 -17.60
N LYS A 673 17.11 -27.52 -17.97
CA LYS A 673 17.10 -26.27 -18.76
C LYS A 673 17.60 -25.07 -17.96
N LEU A 674 17.40 -25.07 -16.63
CA LEU A 674 17.89 -24.04 -15.72
C LEU A 674 19.37 -24.22 -15.42
N LEU A 675 19.76 -25.42 -14.99
CA LEU A 675 21.13 -25.72 -14.55
C LEU A 675 22.09 -25.95 -15.73
N ARG A 676 21.56 -26.33 -16.90
CA ARG A 676 22.30 -26.60 -18.14
C ARG A 676 23.51 -27.48 -17.87
N ASP A 677 24.71 -26.98 -18.09
CA ASP A 677 25.96 -27.71 -17.97
C ASP A 677 26.34 -28.01 -16.51
N ALA A 678 25.68 -27.40 -15.53
CA ALA A 678 25.91 -27.69 -14.11
C ALA A 678 25.25 -29.01 -13.64
N GLU A 679 24.40 -29.63 -14.47
CA GLU A 679 23.69 -30.86 -14.13
C GLU A 679 23.92 -31.95 -15.19
N ILE A 680 24.18 -33.19 -14.77
CA ILE A 680 24.14 -34.37 -15.64
C ILE A 680 22.90 -35.18 -15.29
N LEU A 681 22.08 -35.47 -16.31
CA LEU A 681 20.94 -36.37 -16.19
C LEU A 681 21.29 -37.75 -16.76
N VAL A 682 20.95 -38.80 -16.01
CA VAL A 682 21.18 -40.19 -16.42
C VAL A 682 19.90 -41.04 -16.27
N PRO A 683 19.80 -42.24 -16.88
CA PRO A 683 18.68 -43.15 -16.63
C PRO A 683 18.48 -43.42 -15.13
N PRO A 684 17.25 -43.71 -14.67
CA PRO A 684 16.91 -43.82 -13.25
C PRO A 684 17.37 -45.15 -12.62
N THR A 685 18.68 -45.42 -12.67
CA THR A 685 19.32 -46.62 -12.07
C THR A 685 20.52 -46.21 -11.22
N ALA A 686 20.82 -47.03 -10.20
CA ALA A 686 21.89 -46.73 -9.26
C ALA A 686 23.28 -46.78 -9.95
N GLU A 687 23.43 -47.68 -10.92
CA GLU A 687 24.65 -47.87 -11.71
C GLU A 687 24.98 -46.65 -12.56
N GLU A 688 23.97 -46.04 -13.18
CA GLU A 688 24.12 -44.87 -14.02
C GLU A 688 24.43 -43.61 -13.19
N LEU A 689 23.74 -43.45 -12.06
CA LEU A 689 24.02 -42.37 -11.09
C LEU A 689 25.45 -42.48 -10.56
N SER A 690 25.87 -43.68 -10.13
CA SER A 690 27.22 -43.95 -9.65
C SER A 690 28.28 -43.70 -10.75
N SER A 691 28.01 -44.10 -11.99
CA SER A 691 28.94 -43.91 -13.11
C SER A 691 29.10 -42.44 -13.49
N ALA A 692 28.01 -41.66 -13.52
CA ALA A 692 28.10 -40.23 -13.74
C ALA A 692 28.79 -39.50 -12.57
N ALA A 693 28.48 -39.87 -11.32
CA ALA A 693 29.14 -39.32 -10.14
C ALA A 693 30.66 -39.56 -10.17
N PHE A 694 31.07 -40.80 -10.45
CA PHE A 694 32.48 -41.17 -10.59
C PHE A 694 33.18 -40.37 -11.70
N ARG A 695 32.52 -40.19 -12.85
CA ARG A 695 33.06 -39.40 -13.97
C ARG A 695 33.30 -37.94 -13.57
N VAL A 696 32.38 -37.33 -12.81
CA VAL A 696 32.54 -35.93 -12.35
C VAL A 696 33.66 -35.83 -11.32
N LEU A 697 33.73 -36.75 -10.36
CA LEU A 697 34.76 -36.73 -9.30
C LEU A 697 36.16 -37.02 -9.85
N SER A 698 36.28 -37.91 -10.84
CA SER A 698 37.57 -38.33 -11.41
C SER A 698 38.11 -37.39 -12.50
N ASN A 699 37.28 -36.47 -13.02
CA ASN A 699 37.67 -35.52 -14.06
C ASN A 699 37.58 -34.08 -13.53
N SER A 700 38.72 -33.54 -13.09
CA SER A 700 38.83 -32.19 -12.54
C SER A 700 38.41 -31.09 -13.52
N GLY A 701 38.64 -31.28 -14.82
CA GLY A 701 38.24 -30.34 -15.88
C GLY A 701 36.73 -30.28 -16.05
N LEU A 702 36.08 -31.45 -16.16
CA LEU A 702 34.62 -31.56 -16.21
C LEU A 702 34.00 -30.97 -14.94
N ARG A 703 34.57 -31.32 -13.78
CA ARG A 703 34.11 -30.81 -12.49
C ARG A 703 34.13 -29.29 -12.49
N ARG A 704 35.29 -28.65 -12.70
CA ARG A 704 35.44 -27.19 -12.72
C ARG A 704 34.47 -26.53 -13.70
N PHE A 705 34.32 -27.09 -14.90
CA PHE A 705 33.37 -26.60 -15.90
C PHE A 705 31.92 -26.60 -15.38
N MET A 706 31.47 -27.67 -14.72
CA MET A 706 30.15 -27.74 -14.11
C MET A 706 29.99 -26.74 -12.96
N GLN A 707 31.03 -26.52 -12.15
CA GLN A 707 31.02 -25.54 -11.04
C GLN A 707 30.82 -24.12 -11.57
N GLU A 708 31.62 -23.71 -12.56
CA GLU A 708 31.53 -22.39 -13.20
C GLU A 708 30.18 -22.19 -13.88
N ALA A 709 29.66 -23.24 -14.54
CA ALA A 709 28.34 -23.21 -15.15
C ALA A 709 27.23 -22.98 -14.11
N GLY A 710 27.30 -23.64 -12.95
CA GLY A 710 26.28 -23.52 -11.89
C GLY A 710 26.20 -22.11 -11.31
N ILE A 711 27.37 -21.55 -10.95
CA ILE A 711 27.52 -20.18 -10.45
C ILE A 711 27.00 -19.17 -11.49
N LYS A 712 27.38 -19.35 -12.76
CA LYS A 712 26.95 -18.47 -13.84
C LYS A 712 25.44 -18.55 -14.09
N ASN A 713 24.87 -19.75 -14.13
CA ASN A 713 23.48 -19.97 -14.53
C ASN A 713 22.47 -19.52 -13.47
N LEU A 714 22.81 -19.58 -12.18
CA LEU A 714 21.93 -19.14 -11.10
C LEU A 714 22.23 -17.73 -10.59
N GLY A 715 23.40 -17.18 -10.90
CA GLY A 715 23.77 -15.83 -10.53
C GLY A 715 24.13 -15.71 -9.05
N ARG A 716 24.05 -14.47 -8.53
CA ARG A 716 24.49 -14.11 -7.18
C ARG A 716 23.31 -13.91 -6.23
N THR A 717 23.60 -13.88 -4.93
CA THR A 717 22.71 -13.41 -3.87
C THR A 717 22.53 -11.89 -3.91
N GLY A 718 21.65 -11.35 -3.08
CA GLY A 718 21.33 -9.94 -2.91
C GLY A 718 20.01 -9.48 -3.55
N ALA A 719 19.21 -10.38 -4.14
CA ALA A 719 18.00 -9.98 -4.86
C ALA A 719 16.94 -9.40 -3.92
N LEU A 720 16.67 -10.08 -2.81
CA LEU A 720 15.71 -9.65 -1.79
C LEU A 720 16.16 -8.38 -1.07
N GLU A 721 17.46 -8.16 -0.88
CA GLU A 721 17.99 -6.89 -0.34
C GLU A 721 17.58 -5.72 -1.26
N ARG A 722 17.74 -5.88 -2.58
CA ARG A 722 17.32 -4.88 -3.57
C ARG A 722 15.81 -4.68 -3.61
N VAL A 723 15.01 -5.72 -3.34
CA VAL A 723 13.55 -5.57 -3.15
C VAL A 723 13.27 -4.66 -1.97
N THR A 724 13.91 -4.87 -0.83
CA THR A 724 13.71 -4.01 0.35
C THR A 724 14.20 -2.58 0.13
N GLU A 725 15.31 -2.39 -0.57
CA GLU A 725 15.85 -1.07 -0.93
C GLU A 725 14.89 -0.30 -1.85
N TYR A 726 14.32 -0.99 -2.85
CA TYR A 726 13.30 -0.41 -3.73
C TYR A 726 12.05 0.01 -2.93
N CYS A 727 11.59 -0.83 -2.01
CA CYS A 727 10.44 -0.49 -1.16
C CYS A 727 10.73 0.72 -0.25
N ALA A 728 11.94 0.80 0.29
CA ALA A 728 12.37 1.92 1.13
C ALA A 728 12.33 3.26 0.36
N LYS A 729 12.95 3.29 -0.83
CA LYS A 729 13.16 4.51 -1.62
C LYS A 729 11.99 4.84 -2.54
N GLU A 730 11.64 3.94 -3.45
CA GLU A 730 10.70 4.20 -4.55
C GLU A 730 9.24 4.12 -4.09
N LEU A 731 8.93 3.21 -3.16
CA LEU A 731 7.60 3.14 -2.53
C LEU A 731 7.49 4.05 -1.31
N GLY A 732 8.58 4.69 -0.88
CA GLY A 732 8.61 5.62 0.26
C GLY A 732 8.25 4.97 1.60
N TRP A 733 8.53 3.68 1.78
CA TRP A 733 8.23 2.99 3.05
C TRP A 733 9.11 3.48 4.19
N GLU A 734 10.34 3.90 3.91
CA GLU A 734 11.24 4.51 4.90
C GLU A 734 10.70 5.85 5.39
N THR A 735 10.24 6.70 4.49
CA THR A 735 9.59 7.97 4.83
C THR A 735 8.35 7.74 5.69
N ARG A 736 7.52 6.73 5.39
CA ARG A 736 6.35 6.40 6.22
C ARG A 736 6.72 5.98 7.64
N CYS A 737 7.74 5.14 7.79
CA CYS A 737 8.23 4.72 9.10
C CYS A 737 8.73 5.93 9.90
N ARG A 738 9.59 6.75 9.28
CA ARG A 738 10.13 7.97 9.91
C ARG A 738 9.04 8.93 10.37
N VAL A 739 8.03 9.19 9.52
CA VAL A 739 6.88 10.05 9.85
C VAL A 739 6.10 9.47 11.03
N TYR A 740 5.79 8.17 11.01
CA TYR A 740 5.05 7.51 12.08
C TYR A 740 5.78 7.59 13.43
N GLU A 741 7.07 7.28 13.46
CA GLU A 741 7.88 7.30 14.68
C GLU A 741 8.02 8.72 15.24
N LYS A 742 8.33 9.70 14.37
CA LYS A 742 8.47 11.10 14.76
C LYS A 742 7.16 11.68 15.28
N TYR A 743 6.04 11.37 14.62
CA TYR A 743 4.74 11.86 15.03
C TYR A 743 4.29 11.22 16.35
N THR A 744 4.47 9.90 16.51
CA THR A 744 4.13 9.18 17.75
C THR A 744 4.95 9.70 18.93
N LYS A 745 6.27 9.85 18.77
CA LYS A 745 7.15 10.42 19.80
C LYS A 745 6.72 11.82 20.22
N TYR A 746 6.28 12.65 19.29
CA TYR A 746 5.76 13.98 19.59
C TYR A 746 4.46 13.91 20.42
N LEU A 747 3.55 12.99 20.10
CA LEU A 747 2.31 12.81 20.86
C LEU A 747 2.58 12.28 22.27
N ASP A 748 3.51 11.34 22.43
CA ASP A 748 3.92 10.83 23.75
C ASP A 748 4.47 11.96 24.64
N ALA A 749 5.30 12.84 24.07
CA ALA A 749 5.84 13.99 24.80
C ALA A 749 4.78 15.04 25.21
N ILE A 750 3.63 15.11 24.51
CA ILE A 750 2.50 15.96 24.91
C ILE A 750 1.80 15.35 26.13
N ASP A 751 1.64 14.03 26.16
CA ASP A 751 0.97 13.31 27.25
C ASP A 751 1.78 13.38 28.54
N ASP A 752 3.09 13.18 28.48
CA ASP A 752 3.98 13.27 29.66
C ASP A 752 3.91 14.66 30.30
N LYS A 753 3.86 15.72 29.49
CA LYS A 753 3.71 17.10 29.98
C LYS A 753 2.35 17.35 30.65
N LYS A 754 1.28 16.70 30.19
CA LYS A 754 -0.04 16.79 30.84
C LYS A 754 -0.09 16.00 32.14
N GLY A 755 0.55 14.82 32.19
CA GLY A 755 0.67 14.01 33.40
C GLY A 755 1.44 14.74 34.50
N ALA A 756 2.61 15.31 34.19
CA ALA A 756 3.43 16.05 35.14
C ALA A 756 2.77 17.32 35.70
N VAL A 757 1.86 17.95 34.95
CA VAL A 757 1.10 19.13 35.42
C VAL A 757 -0.07 18.73 36.33
N ASN A 758 -0.58 17.49 36.21
CA ASN A 758 -1.65 16.97 37.06
C ASN A 758 -1.15 16.36 38.38
N ASP A 759 0.06 15.77 38.40
CA ASP A 759 0.68 15.24 39.64
C ASP A 759 1.37 16.32 40.50
N GLY A 760 1.50 17.54 39.98
CA GLY A 760 2.10 18.69 40.68
C GLY A 760 1.09 19.67 41.31
N ARG A 761 -0.18 19.29 41.47
CA ARG A 761 -1.25 20.11 42.06
C ARG A 761 -1.84 19.52 43.33
#